data_AF-K9TSM1-F1
#
_entry.id   AF-K9TSM1-F1
#
_cell.length_a   1.000
_cell.length_b   1.000
_cell.length_c   1.000
_cell.angle_alpha   90.00
_cell.angle_beta   90.00
_cell.angle_gamma   90.00
#
_symmetry.space_group_name_H-M   'P 1'
#
loop_
_entity.id
_entity.type
_entity.pdbx_description
1 polymer ?
#
loop_
_entity_poly.entity_id
_entity_poly.type
_entity_poly.pdbx_seq_one_letter_code
_entity_poly.pdbx_strand_id
1 'polypeptide(L)'
;MPSKKRYRENLPPWLLLVEKLVAIIALVNLVLVLFDLSYVPGRDFYLRGDLFLEKFRTTKRERYVAKVDRLQALLQQNGLDDPQVEPLLAELREQSIQLVDEERFRVTGSYGALEEIKTRMETVMGAENATQAFLAFWSREYLNAVGWRQAMDFFNRDIRFLMTFYEPQLFYDAVKGIEPYRDTQNYLLLVDSLTVELQRDGLQSERVEPLLGQLRELSTVMINQNFFERAQKNGTLEEIKNEMRRHIYSRTEARPQGPRLILDVIELLAPEVLWADKSSGEAFRNFWSQDNFQANGWENELAFFNKEIRFPMQTNYFRHYGIANEYIDRFWLIDIFFMAIFFVDLLFRSWLIVRRHPNMTLEGAILWRWYDLILLIPFWRWLRIIPVVIRLDEANLMNIEWVQKQARLGFVANFAKELTEVVVVQTINQMKGSVESGQLSKSLLDPAEKEYIDINDINEVQAISTRLLEITVCRVLPEVQPDLQALLSHQMENTMKSSELYQRIQQLPGFGNLSHQMAEQLVKRVSMLVTEGPENAYEAIVHAPPDPVGEKLTQQLVEHFGSALRKELQREDTIGEFEYLISSLLEEIKVNYVQQTEQSDPEDLFDETEALRKRVTKNIKLPGKKNRG
;
A
#
# COMPACT_ATOMS: atom_id res chain seq x y z
N MET A 1 18.04 -20.81 -2.50
CA MET A 1 16.67 -20.39 -2.91
C MET A 1 16.55 -20.40 -4.43
N PRO A 2 15.51 -20.98 -5.06
CA PRO A 2 15.43 -21.03 -6.52
C PRO A 2 15.01 -19.66 -7.08
N SER A 3 15.65 -19.24 -8.17
CA SER A 3 15.24 -18.03 -8.89
C SER A 3 13.79 -18.18 -9.41
N LYS A 4 12.97 -17.13 -9.33
CA LYS A 4 11.59 -17.12 -9.87
C LYS A 4 11.54 -17.59 -11.35
N LYS A 5 12.62 -17.36 -12.12
CA LYS A 5 12.81 -17.86 -13.49
C LYS A 5 12.79 -19.40 -13.57
N ARG A 6 13.53 -20.11 -12.69
CA ARG A 6 13.57 -21.58 -12.64
C ARG A 6 12.25 -22.22 -12.15
N TYR A 7 11.45 -21.52 -11.35
CA TYR A 7 10.15 -22.03 -10.89
C TYR A 7 9.14 -22.18 -12.04
N ARG A 8 9.20 -21.27 -13.02
CA ARG A 8 8.24 -21.17 -14.12
C ARG A 8 8.54 -22.10 -15.30
N GLU A 9 9.81 -22.36 -15.57
CA GLU A 9 10.28 -23.23 -16.67
C GLU A 9 9.83 -24.70 -16.53
N ASN A 10 9.49 -25.15 -15.32
CA ASN A 10 9.10 -26.54 -15.02
C ASN A 10 7.60 -26.72 -14.68
N LEU A 11 6.75 -25.71 -14.93
CA LEU A 11 5.30 -25.80 -14.69
C LEU A 11 4.56 -26.34 -15.94
N PRO A 12 3.67 -27.34 -15.80
CA PRO A 12 2.88 -27.83 -16.92
C PRO A 12 1.98 -26.70 -17.50
N PRO A 13 1.71 -26.70 -18.82
CA PRO A 13 1.02 -25.61 -19.51
C PRO A 13 -0.34 -25.22 -18.90
N TRP A 14 -1.08 -26.19 -18.36
CA TRP A 14 -2.38 -25.94 -17.74
C TRP A 14 -2.27 -25.08 -16.46
N LEU A 15 -1.17 -25.18 -15.70
CA LEU A 15 -0.95 -24.34 -14.51
C LEU A 15 -0.66 -22.88 -14.89
N LEU A 16 0.00 -22.64 -16.01
CA LEU A 16 0.22 -21.29 -16.55
C LEU A 16 -1.09 -20.65 -17.02
N LEU A 17 -2.02 -21.44 -17.56
CA LEU A 17 -3.37 -20.96 -17.90
C LEU A 17 -4.16 -20.60 -16.64
N VAL A 18 -4.09 -21.43 -15.59
CA VAL A 18 -4.72 -21.15 -14.30
C VAL A 18 -4.15 -19.85 -13.68
N GLU A 19 -2.84 -19.59 -13.77
CA GLU A 19 -2.24 -18.32 -13.34
C GLU A 19 -2.84 -17.11 -14.03
N LYS A 20 -2.97 -17.16 -15.36
CA LYS A 20 -3.58 -16.07 -16.14
C LYS A 20 -5.04 -15.88 -15.78
N LEU A 21 -5.80 -16.97 -15.67
CA LEU A 21 -7.22 -16.94 -15.33
C LEU A 21 -7.44 -16.32 -13.94
N VAL A 22 -6.68 -16.75 -12.93
CA VAL A 22 -6.78 -16.22 -11.57
C VAL A 22 -6.35 -14.75 -11.52
N ALA A 23 -5.33 -14.33 -12.28
CA ALA A 23 -4.95 -12.92 -12.38
C ALA A 23 -6.06 -12.06 -13.02
N ILE A 24 -6.73 -12.57 -14.05
CA ILE A 24 -7.90 -11.90 -14.66
C ILE A 24 -9.06 -11.81 -13.66
N ILE A 25 -9.36 -12.90 -12.93
CA ILE A 25 -10.39 -12.87 -11.87
C ILE A 25 -10.05 -11.82 -10.81
N ALA A 26 -8.78 -11.74 -10.39
CA ALA A 26 -8.33 -10.76 -9.42
C ALA A 26 -8.48 -9.31 -9.95
N LEU A 27 -8.19 -9.08 -11.23
CA LEU A 27 -8.41 -7.78 -11.87
C LEU A 27 -9.90 -7.42 -11.94
N VAL A 28 -10.76 -8.36 -12.33
CA VAL A 28 -12.23 -8.16 -12.36
C VAL A 28 -12.75 -7.84 -10.96
N ASN A 29 -12.30 -8.56 -9.94
CA ASN A 29 -12.66 -8.26 -8.55
C ASN A 29 -12.18 -6.86 -8.13
N LEU A 30 -10.98 -6.44 -8.49
CA LEU A 30 -10.48 -5.10 -8.20
C LEU A 30 -11.33 -4.02 -8.86
N VAL A 31 -11.69 -4.18 -10.14
CA VAL A 31 -12.60 -3.24 -10.84
C VAL A 31 -13.94 -3.17 -10.13
N LEU A 32 -14.50 -4.31 -9.71
CA LEU A 32 -15.75 -4.36 -8.97
C LEU A 32 -15.66 -3.66 -7.61
N VAL A 33 -14.54 -3.82 -6.89
CA VAL A 33 -14.26 -3.12 -5.62
C VAL A 33 -14.16 -1.61 -5.84
N LEU A 34 -13.46 -1.17 -6.89
CA LEU A 34 -13.35 0.26 -7.20
C LEU A 34 -14.72 0.86 -7.56
N PHE A 35 -15.53 0.13 -8.35
CA PHE A 35 -16.91 0.50 -8.64
C PHE A 35 -17.76 0.60 -7.37
N ASP A 36 -17.67 -0.38 -6.46
CA ASP A 36 -18.39 -0.40 -5.18
C ASP A 36 -18.07 0.83 -4.30
N LEU A 37 -16.80 1.23 -4.28
CA LEU A 37 -16.33 2.42 -3.55
C LEU A 37 -16.79 3.72 -4.22
N SER A 38 -16.79 3.79 -5.55
CA SER A 38 -17.23 4.98 -6.29
C SER A 38 -18.75 5.10 -6.40
N TYR A 39 -19.50 4.04 -6.15
CA TYR A 39 -20.92 3.97 -6.45
C TYR A 39 -21.76 5.01 -5.70
N VAL A 40 -21.63 5.10 -4.37
CA VAL A 40 -22.47 6.00 -3.57
C VAL A 40 -22.14 7.47 -3.86
N PRO A 41 -20.85 7.91 -3.83
CA PRO A 41 -20.51 9.30 -4.18
C PRO A 41 -20.81 9.64 -5.64
N GLY A 42 -20.67 8.68 -6.56
CA GLY A 42 -20.89 8.85 -7.99
C GLY A 42 -22.29 8.50 -8.49
N ARG A 43 -23.26 8.20 -7.61
CA ARG A 43 -24.57 7.65 -8.00
C ARG A 43 -25.28 8.51 -9.04
N ASP A 44 -25.20 9.82 -8.90
CA ASP A 44 -25.86 10.78 -9.80
C ASP A 44 -25.30 10.71 -11.22
N PHE A 45 -24.01 10.38 -11.37
CA PHE A 45 -23.39 10.12 -12.67
C PHE A 45 -23.93 8.84 -13.30
N TYR A 46 -24.04 7.75 -12.52
CA TYR A 46 -24.59 6.48 -12.99
C TYR A 46 -26.07 6.61 -13.38
N LEU A 47 -26.86 7.39 -12.62
CA LEU A 47 -28.26 7.69 -12.94
C LEU A 47 -28.43 8.46 -14.25
N ARG A 48 -27.58 9.47 -14.53
CA ARG A 48 -27.62 10.17 -15.83
C ARG A 48 -27.38 9.21 -16.99
N GLY A 49 -26.44 8.27 -16.81
CA GLY A 49 -26.18 7.22 -17.78
C GLY A 49 -27.38 6.29 -17.98
N ASP A 50 -28.02 5.87 -16.89
CA ASP A 50 -29.21 5.01 -16.93
C ASP A 50 -30.39 5.69 -17.63
N LEU A 51 -30.69 6.95 -17.29
CA LEU A 51 -31.70 7.77 -17.98
C LEU A 51 -31.42 7.93 -19.48
N PHE A 52 -30.15 8.02 -19.87
CA PHE A 52 -29.78 8.05 -21.28
C PHE A 52 -30.06 6.72 -21.98
N LEU A 53 -29.78 5.60 -21.31
CA LEU A 53 -30.00 4.25 -21.83
C LEU A 53 -31.48 3.86 -21.86
N GLU A 54 -32.28 4.36 -20.91
CA GLU A 54 -33.72 4.09 -20.83
C GLU A 54 -34.46 4.56 -22.08
N LYS A 55 -34.01 5.66 -22.70
CA LYS A 55 -34.54 6.14 -24.00
C LYS A 55 -34.50 5.08 -25.12
N PHE A 56 -33.68 4.05 -24.97
CA PHE A 56 -33.53 2.96 -25.94
C PHE A 56 -34.12 1.62 -25.47
N ARG A 57 -34.68 1.55 -24.24
CA ARG A 57 -35.21 0.31 -23.66
C ARG A 57 -36.72 0.41 -23.50
N THR A 58 -37.48 -0.48 -24.15
CA THR A 58 -38.92 -0.57 -23.88
C THR A 58 -39.17 -1.33 -22.58
N THR A 59 -39.74 -0.67 -21.58
CA THR A 59 -40.04 -1.29 -20.30
C THR A 59 -41.26 -2.23 -20.40
N LYS A 60 -41.47 -3.10 -19.41
CA LYS A 60 -42.69 -3.93 -19.35
C LYS A 60 -43.95 -3.07 -19.23
N ARG A 61 -43.86 -1.96 -18.47
CA ARG A 61 -44.95 -1.00 -18.27
C ARG A 61 -45.30 -0.26 -19.56
N GLU A 62 -44.31 0.15 -20.34
CA GLU A 62 -44.54 0.75 -21.67
C GLU A 62 -45.20 -0.24 -22.64
N ARG A 63 -44.79 -1.51 -22.63
CA ARG A 63 -45.46 -2.55 -23.42
C ARG A 63 -46.92 -2.74 -23.01
N TYR A 64 -47.22 -2.65 -21.71
CA TYR A 64 -48.59 -2.68 -21.21
C TYR A 64 -49.40 -1.48 -21.70
N VAL A 65 -48.86 -0.26 -21.56
CA VAL A 65 -49.51 0.97 -22.07
C VAL A 65 -49.74 0.90 -23.58
N ALA A 66 -48.79 0.38 -24.36
CA ALA A 66 -48.95 0.20 -25.81
C ALA A 66 -50.09 -0.78 -26.17
N LYS A 67 -50.36 -1.80 -25.33
CA LYS A 67 -51.53 -2.67 -25.51
C LYS A 67 -52.83 -1.95 -25.18
N VAL A 68 -52.84 -1.12 -24.14
CA VAL A 68 -53.99 -0.26 -23.83
C VAL A 68 -54.27 0.70 -24.98
N ASP A 69 -53.23 1.29 -25.58
CA ASP A 69 -53.37 2.16 -26.75
C ASP A 69 -53.97 1.42 -27.95
N ARG A 70 -53.54 0.17 -28.18
CA ARG A 70 -54.12 -0.69 -29.23
C ARG A 70 -55.59 -1.01 -28.95
N LEU A 71 -55.94 -1.31 -27.70
CA LEU A 71 -57.33 -1.54 -27.31
C LEU A 71 -58.16 -0.28 -27.53
N GLN A 72 -57.69 0.89 -27.10
CA GLN A 72 -58.38 2.16 -27.28
C GLN A 72 -58.62 2.47 -28.77
N ALA A 73 -57.64 2.22 -29.64
CA ALA A 73 -57.79 2.39 -31.09
C ALA A 73 -58.87 1.46 -31.69
N LEU A 74 -58.92 0.20 -31.25
CA LEU A 74 -59.94 -0.76 -31.68
C LEU A 74 -61.34 -0.36 -31.21
N LEU A 75 -61.46 0.05 -29.95
CA LEU A 75 -62.72 0.53 -29.38
C LEU A 75 -63.24 1.78 -30.11
N GLN A 76 -62.34 2.66 -30.56
CA GLN A 76 -62.69 3.84 -31.35
C GLN A 76 -63.19 3.50 -32.76
N GLN A 77 -62.63 2.48 -33.42
CA GLN A 77 -63.03 2.09 -34.77
C GLN A 77 -64.30 1.22 -34.79
N ASN A 78 -64.32 0.17 -33.97
CA ASN A 78 -65.27 -0.94 -34.12
C ASN A 78 -66.16 -1.17 -32.88
N GLY A 79 -65.89 -0.46 -31.77
CA GLY A 79 -66.63 -0.62 -30.52
C GLY A 79 -66.27 -1.90 -29.74
N LEU A 80 -67.06 -2.20 -28.70
CA LEU A 80 -66.82 -3.32 -27.77
C LEU A 80 -67.12 -4.70 -28.37
N ASP A 81 -67.93 -4.74 -29.43
CA ASP A 81 -68.41 -5.98 -30.07
C ASP A 81 -67.39 -6.59 -31.04
N ASP A 82 -66.27 -5.91 -31.28
CA ASP A 82 -65.21 -6.43 -32.15
C ASP A 82 -64.62 -7.75 -31.60
N PRO A 83 -64.49 -8.80 -32.43
CA PRO A 83 -63.93 -10.08 -32.00
C PRO A 83 -62.51 -10.02 -31.43
N GLN A 84 -61.74 -8.97 -31.76
CA GLN A 84 -60.37 -8.75 -31.30
C GLN A 84 -60.30 -8.09 -29.92
N VAL A 85 -61.40 -7.53 -29.41
CA VAL A 85 -61.42 -6.85 -28.11
C VAL A 85 -61.25 -7.82 -26.95
N GLU A 86 -62.01 -8.93 -26.92
CA GLU A 86 -61.93 -9.89 -25.80
C GLU A 86 -60.54 -10.55 -25.65
N PRO A 87 -59.86 -10.99 -26.74
CA PRO A 87 -58.47 -11.46 -26.64
C PRO A 87 -57.52 -10.43 -26.03
N LEU A 88 -57.63 -9.15 -26.43
CA LEU A 88 -56.79 -8.09 -25.87
C LEU A 88 -57.11 -7.79 -24.40
N LEU A 89 -58.39 -7.82 -24.01
CA LEU A 89 -58.80 -7.71 -22.62
C LEU A 89 -58.29 -8.88 -21.77
N ALA A 90 -58.28 -10.10 -22.32
CA ALA A 90 -57.67 -11.25 -21.66
C ALA A 90 -56.16 -11.08 -21.46
N GLU A 91 -55.43 -10.60 -22.47
CA GLU A 91 -54.00 -10.31 -22.36
C GLU A 91 -53.70 -9.22 -21.33
N LEU A 92 -54.51 -8.14 -21.30
CA LEU A 92 -54.35 -7.05 -20.32
C LEU A 92 -54.60 -7.54 -18.91
N ARG A 93 -55.59 -8.41 -18.70
CA ARG A 93 -55.84 -9.06 -17.41
C ARG A 93 -54.64 -9.90 -16.94
N GLU A 94 -54.10 -10.75 -17.81
CA GLU A 94 -52.93 -11.59 -17.49
C GLU A 94 -51.71 -10.73 -17.15
N GLN A 95 -51.42 -9.70 -17.95
CA GLN A 95 -50.29 -8.81 -17.69
C GLN A 95 -50.47 -7.95 -16.45
N SER A 96 -51.71 -7.58 -16.11
CA SER A 96 -51.99 -6.83 -14.87
C SER A 96 -51.64 -7.65 -13.63
N ILE A 97 -51.89 -8.97 -13.65
CA ILE A 97 -51.48 -9.87 -12.55
C ILE A 97 -49.95 -9.84 -12.40
N GLN A 98 -49.23 -9.99 -13.51
CA GLN A 98 -47.77 -9.97 -13.50
C GLN A 98 -47.22 -8.64 -12.97
N LEU A 99 -47.83 -7.51 -13.36
CA LEU A 99 -47.44 -6.17 -12.94
C LEU A 99 -47.60 -5.98 -11.42
N VAL A 100 -48.73 -6.43 -10.85
CA VAL A 100 -49.03 -6.29 -9.41
C VAL A 100 -48.01 -7.05 -8.54
N ASP A 101 -47.46 -8.17 -9.05
CA ASP A 101 -46.54 -9.07 -8.36
C ASP A 101 -45.03 -8.69 -8.46
N GLU A 102 -44.66 -7.63 -9.19
CA GLU A 102 -43.25 -7.31 -9.48
C GLU A 102 -42.42 -6.81 -8.28
N GLU A 103 -43.03 -6.29 -7.21
CA GLU A 103 -42.34 -5.49 -6.17
C GLU A 103 -41.79 -6.23 -4.95
N ARG A 104 -41.35 -7.48 -5.08
CA ARG A 104 -40.96 -8.32 -3.93
C ARG A 104 -39.69 -7.87 -3.15
N PHE A 105 -39.06 -6.74 -3.47
CA PHE A 105 -37.75 -6.37 -2.91
C PHE A 105 -37.61 -4.96 -2.30
N ARG A 106 -38.71 -4.20 -2.06
CA ARG A 106 -38.63 -2.94 -1.27
C ARG A 106 -38.50 -3.25 0.23
N VAL A 107 -37.59 -2.58 0.93
CA VAL A 107 -37.30 -2.78 2.37
C VAL A 107 -38.31 -2.03 3.25
N THR A 108 -38.79 -0.86 2.81
CA THR A 108 -39.71 0.00 3.57
C THR A 108 -41.09 0.14 2.93
N GLY A 109 -41.88 -0.93 2.96
CA GLY A 109 -43.31 -0.88 2.63
C GLY A 109 -43.65 -0.62 1.16
N SER A 110 -44.95 -0.54 0.89
CA SER A 110 -45.53 -0.32 -0.43
C SER A 110 -45.73 1.18 -0.63
N TYR A 111 -44.92 1.81 -1.47
CA TYR A 111 -45.02 3.22 -1.87
C TYR A 111 -44.43 3.38 -3.27
N GLY A 112 -44.75 4.48 -3.95
CA GLY A 112 -44.29 4.75 -5.32
C GLY A 112 -45.41 4.59 -6.35
N ALA A 113 -45.06 4.72 -7.63
CA ALA A 113 -46.01 4.75 -8.74
C ALA A 113 -46.85 3.48 -8.82
N LEU A 114 -46.27 2.29 -8.59
CA LEU A 114 -47.05 1.05 -8.61
C LEU A 114 -48.04 0.96 -7.45
N GLU A 115 -47.65 1.38 -6.25
CA GLU A 115 -48.57 1.38 -5.12
C GLU A 115 -49.71 2.37 -5.35
N GLU A 116 -49.39 3.56 -5.84
CA GLU A 116 -50.40 4.55 -6.21
C GLU A 116 -51.36 4.01 -7.27
N ILE A 117 -50.85 3.27 -8.26
CA ILE A 117 -51.67 2.55 -9.25
C ILE A 117 -52.60 1.56 -8.55
N LYS A 118 -52.08 0.71 -7.66
CA LYS A 118 -52.87 -0.29 -6.92
C LYS A 118 -53.99 0.39 -6.13
N THR A 119 -53.65 1.39 -5.32
CA THR A 119 -54.61 2.13 -4.50
C THR A 119 -55.69 2.81 -5.33
N ARG A 120 -55.33 3.46 -6.45
CA ARG A 120 -56.31 4.12 -7.33
C ARG A 120 -57.26 3.12 -7.98
N MET A 121 -56.73 1.98 -8.44
CA MET A 121 -57.53 0.92 -9.05
C MET A 121 -58.48 0.28 -8.02
N GLU A 122 -57.98 -0.06 -6.83
CA GLU A 122 -58.80 -0.58 -5.72
C GLU A 122 -59.92 0.38 -5.35
N THR A 123 -59.61 1.67 -5.25
CA THR A 123 -60.58 2.71 -4.89
C THR A 123 -61.67 2.87 -5.94
N VAL A 124 -61.31 2.92 -7.23
CA VAL A 124 -62.29 3.08 -8.33
C VAL A 124 -63.15 1.85 -8.53
N MET A 125 -62.59 0.66 -8.31
CA MET A 125 -63.32 -0.60 -8.48
C MET A 125 -64.06 -1.05 -7.21
N GLY A 126 -63.77 -0.43 -6.06
CA GLY A 126 -64.28 -0.87 -4.76
C GLY A 126 -63.84 -2.29 -4.42
N ALA A 127 -62.65 -2.70 -4.86
CA ALA A 127 -62.11 -4.05 -4.71
C ALA A 127 -61.18 -4.16 -3.48
N GLU A 128 -61.15 -5.33 -2.86
CA GLU A 128 -60.32 -5.57 -1.66
C GLU A 128 -58.82 -5.73 -1.97
N ASN A 129 -58.47 -6.01 -3.23
CA ASN A 129 -57.08 -6.10 -3.67
C ASN A 129 -56.91 -5.66 -5.13
N ALA A 130 -55.70 -5.18 -5.44
CA ALA A 130 -55.34 -4.67 -6.76
C ALA A 130 -55.55 -5.69 -7.88
N THR A 131 -55.25 -6.96 -7.65
CA THR A 131 -55.45 -8.00 -8.66
C THR A 131 -56.91 -8.08 -9.08
N GLN A 132 -57.84 -8.15 -8.12
CA GLN A 132 -59.27 -8.13 -8.40
C GLN A 132 -59.71 -6.82 -9.07
N ALA A 133 -59.18 -5.68 -8.62
CA ALA A 133 -59.47 -4.38 -9.21
C ALA A 133 -59.10 -4.36 -10.70
N PHE A 134 -57.89 -4.77 -11.04
CA PHE A 134 -57.40 -4.83 -12.43
C PHE A 134 -58.20 -5.82 -13.29
N LEU A 135 -58.50 -7.00 -12.75
CA LEU A 135 -59.27 -8.01 -13.47
C LEU A 135 -60.69 -7.51 -13.77
N ALA A 136 -61.32 -6.84 -12.82
CA ALA A 136 -62.66 -6.28 -12.97
C ALA A 136 -62.66 -5.07 -13.90
N PHE A 137 -61.65 -4.20 -13.84
CA PHE A 137 -61.55 -3.01 -14.70
C PHE A 137 -61.43 -3.38 -16.18
N TRP A 138 -60.60 -4.38 -16.50
CA TRP A 138 -60.43 -4.88 -17.87
C TRP A 138 -61.50 -5.91 -18.29
N SER A 139 -62.63 -5.98 -17.58
CA SER A 139 -63.75 -6.83 -17.97
C SER A 139 -64.63 -6.14 -19.01
N ARG A 140 -65.17 -6.93 -19.95
CA ARG A 140 -66.12 -6.41 -20.93
C ARG A 140 -67.39 -5.91 -20.24
N GLU A 141 -67.81 -6.56 -19.16
CA GLU A 141 -68.96 -6.19 -18.35
C GLU A 141 -68.82 -4.77 -17.78
N TYR A 142 -67.66 -4.45 -17.19
CA TYR A 142 -67.40 -3.12 -16.64
C TYR A 142 -67.33 -2.05 -17.74
N LEU A 143 -66.60 -2.32 -18.83
CA LEU A 143 -66.48 -1.39 -19.96
C LEU A 143 -67.83 -1.12 -20.63
N ASN A 144 -68.74 -2.08 -20.64
CA ASN A 144 -70.12 -1.89 -21.09
C ASN A 144 -70.95 -1.08 -20.08
N ALA A 145 -70.85 -1.38 -18.79
CA ALA A 145 -71.67 -0.78 -17.74
C ALA A 145 -71.36 0.70 -17.50
N VAL A 146 -70.07 1.05 -17.38
CA VAL A 146 -69.61 2.44 -17.16
C VAL A 146 -69.44 3.20 -18.49
N GLY A 147 -69.21 2.46 -19.57
CA GLY A 147 -68.86 3.01 -20.87
C GLY A 147 -67.34 3.11 -21.03
N TRP A 148 -66.84 2.47 -22.08
CA TRP A 148 -65.40 2.35 -22.31
C TRP A 148 -64.67 3.70 -22.40
N ARG A 149 -65.33 4.77 -22.89
CA ARG A 149 -64.71 6.11 -22.95
C ARG A 149 -64.40 6.65 -21.56
N GLN A 150 -65.33 6.50 -20.61
CA GLN A 150 -65.14 6.95 -19.24
C GLN A 150 -64.06 6.11 -18.54
N ALA A 151 -64.03 4.80 -18.78
CA ALA A 151 -62.96 3.93 -18.27
C ALA A 151 -61.58 4.31 -18.85
N MET A 152 -61.49 4.58 -20.16
CA MET A 152 -60.24 5.01 -20.80
C MET A 152 -59.81 6.39 -20.31
N ASP A 153 -60.75 7.30 -20.05
CA ASP A 153 -60.46 8.61 -19.48
C ASP A 153 -59.84 8.51 -18.08
N PHE A 154 -60.40 7.66 -17.22
CA PHE A 154 -59.79 7.36 -15.92
C PHE A 154 -58.38 6.77 -16.09
N PHE A 155 -58.21 5.77 -16.95
CA PHE A 155 -56.89 5.16 -17.15
C PHE A 155 -55.87 6.18 -17.66
N ASN A 156 -56.22 6.94 -18.69
CA ASN A 156 -55.31 7.91 -19.32
C ASN A 156 -54.94 9.06 -18.40
N ARG A 157 -55.87 9.51 -17.55
CA ARG A 157 -55.67 10.64 -16.65
C ARG A 157 -55.01 10.23 -15.33
N ASP A 158 -55.51 9.16 -14.70
CA ASP A 158 -55.18 8.84 -13.32
C ASP A 158 -54.17 7.67 -13.19
N ILE A 159 -53.96 6.85 -14.24
CA ILE A 159 -53.10 5.65 -14.20
C ILE A 159 -51.91 5.71 -15.17
N ARG A 160 -52.09 6.23 -16.39
CA ARG A 160 -51.11 6.13 -17.47
C ARG A 160 -49.77 6.79 -17.12
N PHE A 161 -49.80 8.00 -16.55
CA PHE A 161 -48.57 8.70 -16.20
C PHE A 161 -47.78 7.98 -15.10
N LEU A 162 -48.46 7.26 -14.19
CA LEU A 162 -47.82 6.43 -13.16
C LEU A 162 -47.12 5.22 -13.78
N MET A 163 -47.68 4.64 -14.85
CA MET A 163 -47.05 3.51 -15.56
C MET A 163 -45.75 3.92 -16.25
N THR A 164 -45.69 5.17 -16.73
CA THR A 164 -44.52 5.75 -17.40
C THR A 164 -43.65 6.57 -16.45
N PHE A 165 -43.99 6.64 -15.17
CA PHE A 165 -43.24 7.41 -14.19
C PHE A 165 -41.89 6.74 -13.94
N TYR A 166 -40.82 7.52 -14.10
CA TYR A 166 -39.46 7.04 -13.85
C TYR A 166 -39.14 7.12 -12.36
N GLU A 167 -38.99 5.94 -11.74
CA GLU A 167 -38.42 5.81 -10.40
C GLU A 167 -36.93 5.45 -10.53
N PRO A 168 -36.00 6.31 -10.07
CA PRO A 168 -34.57 6.13 -10.26
C PRO A 168 -34.03 5.00 -9.38
N GLN A 169 -34.14 3.77 -9.89
CA GLN A 169 -33.67 2.56 -9.23
C GLN A 169 -32.63 1.84 -10.09
N LEU A 170 -31.37 1.92 -9.67
CA LEU A 170 -30.28 1.20 -10.30
C LEU A 170 -30.19 -0.22 -9.73
N PHE A 171 -29.74 -1.18 -10.53
CA PHE A 171 -29.63 -2.58 -10.10
C PHE A 171 -28.76 -2.76 -8.84
N TYR A 172 -27.78 -1.87 -8.64
CA TYR A 172 -26.83 -1.93 -7.55
C TYR A 172 -27.31 -1.20 -6.28
N ASP A 173 -28.41 -0.45 -6.36
CA ASP A 173 -29.01 0.22 -5.20
C ASP A 173 -29.41 -0.82 -4.12
N ALA A 174 -29.90 -1.99 -4.54
CA ALA A 174 -30.24 -3.08 -3.63
C ALA A 174 -29.02 -3.61 -2.83
N VAL A 175 -27.82 -3.53 -3.39
CA VAL A 175 -26.56 -3.94 -2.73
C VAL A 175 -26.18 -2.91 -1.67
N LYS A 176 -26.34 -1.62 -1.97
CA LYS A 176 -26.03 -0.50 -1.05
C LYS A 176 -27.20 -0.11 -0.13
N GLY A 177 -28.32 -0.84 -0.19
CA GLY A 177 -29.53 -0.56 0.58
C GLY A 177 -30.09 0.84 0.29
N ILE A 178 -30.06 1.25 -0.98
CA ILE A 178 -30.53 2.55 -1.44
C ILE A 178 -31.94 2.39 -2.02
N GLU A 179 -32.82 3.33 -1.68
CA GLU A 179 -34.16 3.46 -2.26
C GLU A 179 -34.42 4.92 -2.67
N PRO A 180 -35.23 5.18 -3.71
CA PRO A 180 -35.68 6.53 -4.03
C PRO A 180 -36.34 7.20 -2.82
N TYR A 181 -36.03 8.47 -2.59
CA TYR A 181 -36.58 9.16 -1.42
C TYR A 181 -38.08 9.42 -1.58
N ARG A 182 -38.91 8.80 -0.74
CA ARG A 182 -40.38 8.78 -0.86
C ARG A 182 -40.99 10.17 -1.09
N ASP A 183 -40.64 11.17 -0.28
CA ASP A 183 -41.35 12.45 -0.33
C ASP A 183 -40.98 13.27 -1.58
N THR A 184 -39.76 13.12 -2.11
CA THR A 184 -39.40 13.75 -3.39
C THR A 184 -40.04 13.02 -4.56
N GLN A 185 -40.18 11.70 -4.50
CA GLN A 185 -40.96 10.97 -5.52
C GLN A 185 -42.43 11.39 -5.51
N ASN A 186 -43.05 11.49 -4.32
CA ASN A 186 -44.43 11.97 -4.18
C ASN A 186 -44.60 13.39 -4.73
N TYR A 187 -43.63 14.28 -4.49
CA TYR A 187 -43.63 15.61 -5.08
C TYR A 187 -43.66 15.55 -6.61
N LEU A 188 -42.79 14.74 -7.22
CA LEU A 188 -42.72 14.60 -8.67
C LEU A 188 -43.98 13.96 -9.26
N LEU A 189 -44.57 12.99 -8.57
CA LEU A 189 -45.86 12.39 -8.95
C LEU A 189 -46.99 13.43 -8.97
N LEU A 190 -46.98 14.37 -8.02
CA LEU A 190 -47.96 15.46 -7.96
C LEU A 190 -47.75 16.46 -9.11
N VAL A 191 -46.50 16.76 -9.46
CA VAL A 191 -46.18 17.58 -10.65
C VAL A 191 -46.64 16.90 -11.94
N ASP A 192 -46.45 15.58 -12.06
CA ASP A 192 -46.90 14.84 -13.24
C ASP A 192 -48.42 14.76 -13.31
N SER A 193 -49.09 14.60 -12.16
CA SER A 193 -50.56 14.68 -12.07
C SER A 193 -51.07 16.04 -12.54
N LEU A 194 -50.46 17.14 -12.09
CA LEU A 194 -50.78 18.49 -12.54
C LEU A 194 -50.52 18.67 -14.04
N THR A 195 -49.42 18.12 -14.54
CA THR A 195 -49.06 18.19 -15.97
C THR A 195 -50.14 17.54 -16.84
N VAL A 196 -50.63 16.37 -16.44
CA VAL A 196 -51.71 15.65 -17.16
C VAL A 196 -53.00 16.46 -17.17
N GLU A 197 -53.40 17.02 -16.02
CA GLU A 197 -54.61 17.85 -15.91
C GLU A 197 -54.52 19.13 -16.77
N LEU A 198 -53.37 19.80 -16.76
CA LEU A 198 -53.13 21.00 -17.57
C LEU A 198 -53.14 20.69 -19.07
N GLN A 199 -52.55 19.58 -19.50
CA GLN A 199 -52.55 19.18 -20.91
C GLN A 199 -53.93 18.83 -21.44
N ARG A 200 -54.80 18.30 -20.58
CA ARG A 200 -56.13 17.84 -20.96
C ARG A 200 -57.17 18.96 -20.92
N ASP A 201 -57.28 19.63 -19.77
CA ASP A 201 -58.38 20.55 -19.46
C ASP A 201 -57.91 22.00 -19.24
N GLY A 202 -56.59 22.25 -19.25
CA GLY A 202 -55.99 23.57 -19.10
C GLY A 202 -56.11 24.15 -17.69
N LEU A 203 -55.74 25.43 -17.54
CA LEU A 203 -55.74 26.14 -16.24
C LEU A 203 -57.14 26.34 -15.62
N GLN A 204 -58.21 26.09 -16.38
CA GLN A 204 -59.59 26.27 -15.94
C GLN A 204 -60.17 25.03 -15.25
N SER A 205 -59.43 23.91 -15.24
CA SER A 205 -59.86 22.70 -14.55
C SER A 205 -59.99 22.92 -13.04
N GLU A 206 -61.10 22.47 -12.46
CA GLU A 206 -61.37 22.53 -11.02
C GLU A 206 -60.34 21.77 -10.18
N ARG A 207 -59.56 20.85 -10.79
CA ARG A 207 -58.51 20.06 -10.12
C ARG A 207 -57.17 20.78 -10.05
N VAL A 208 -56.92 21.80 -10.87
CA VAL A 208 -55.60 22.46 -10.97
C VAL A 208 -55.26 23.23 -9.69
N GLU A 209 -56.15 24.08 -9.19
CA GLU A 209 -55.86 24.87 -7.99
C GLU A 209 -55.65 24.02 -6.72
N PRO A 210 -56.42 22.95 -6.47
CA PRO A 210 -56.11 21.99 -5.41
C PRO A 210 -54.72 21.34 -5.55
N LEU A 211 -54.31 20.96 -6.76
CA LEU A 211 -52.98 20.36 -7.01
C LEU A 211 -51.86 21.37 -6.79
N LEU A 212 -52.03 22.61 -7.27
CA LEU A 212 -51.11 23.72 -7.01
C LEU A 212 -51.01 24.02 -5.50
N GLY A 213 -52.13 24.00 -4.78
CA GLY A 213 -52.17 24.13 -3.33
C GLY A 213 -51.34 23.08 -2.60
N GLN A 214 -51.51 21.81 -2.98
CA GLN A 214 -50.70 20.71 -2.42
C GLN A 214 -49.21 20.86 -2.74
N LEU A 215 -48.85 21.30 -3.95
CA LEU A 215 -47.44 21.56 -4.32
C LEU A 215 -46.83 22.70 -3.50
N ARG A 216 -47.58 23.76 -3.20
CA ARG A 216 -47.13 24.86 -2.33
C ARG A 216 -46.89 24.38 -0.89
N GLU A 217 -47.82 23.57 -0.36
CA GLU A 217 -47.68 22.98 0.96
C GLU A 217 -46.46 22.05 1.02
N LEU A 218 -46.35 21.12 0.07
CA LEU A 218 -45.26 20.16 0.02
C LEU A 218 -43.90 20.83 -0.22
N SER A 219 -43.85 21.92 -1.00
CA SER A 219 -42.65 22.75 -1.14
C SER A 219 -42.23 23.37 0.20
N THR A 220 -43.20 23.83 0.99
CA THR A 220 -42.94 24.39 2.33
C THR A 220 -42.42 23.32 3.27
N VAL A 221 -43.03 22.13 3.27
CA VAL A 221 -42.58 20.98 4.06
C VAL A 221 -41.17 20.55 3.64
N MET A 222 -40.90 20.45 2.34
CA MET A 222 -39.59 20.08 1.79
C MET A 222 -38.48 21.01 2.26
N ILE A 223 -38.73 22.33 2.24
CA ILE A 223 -37.75 23.33 2.66
C ILE A 223 -37.54 23.30 4.18
N ASN A 224 -38.63 23.19 4.95
CA ASN A 224 -38.56 23.26 6.42
C ASN A 224 -37.98 21.99 7.04
N GLN A 225 -38.34 20.82 6.52
CA GLN A 225 -37.89 19.52 7.03
C GLN A 225 -36.64 18.99 6.32
N ASN A 226 -36.18 19.69 5.27
CA ASN A 226 -35.06 19.31 4.43
C ASN A 226 -35.09 17.83 3.99
N PHE A 227 -35.85 17.54 2.94
CA PHE A 227 -35.97 16.18 2.39
C PHE A 227 -34.64 15.55 1.94
N PHE A 228 -33.56 16.33 1.80
CA PHE A 228 -32.26 15.89 1.30
C PHE A 228 -31.25 15.60 2.43
N GLU A 229 -31.59 15.91 3.68
CA GLU A 229 -30.70 15.75 4.83
C GLU A 229 -30.30 14.30 5.06
N ARG A 230 -31.28 13.38 4.97
CA ARG A 230 -31.03 11.94 5.17
C ARG A 230 -30.06 11.34 4.16
N ALA A 231 -29.97 11.92 2.96
CA ALA A 231 -29.04 11.51 1.92
C ALA A 231 -27.66 12.20 2.02
N GLN A 232 -27.47 13.09 3.01
CA GLN A 232 -26.35 14.03 3.09
C GLN A 232 -26.24 14.94 1.85
N LYS A 233 -27.38 15.24 1.21
CA LYS A 233 -27.48 16.04 -0.02
C LYS A 233 -27.99 17.47 0.25
N ASN A 234 -27.59 18.08 1.36
CA ASN A 234 -28.01 19.45 1.71
C ASN A 234 -27.69 20.46 0.61
N GLY A 235 -26.55 20.29 -0.09
CA GLY A 235 -26.19 21.12 -1.23
C GLY A 235 -27.21 21.06 -2.38
N THR A 236 -27.82 19.90 -2.63
CA THR A 236 -28.84 19.72 -3.67
C THR A 236 -30.12 20.50 -3.35
N LEU A 237 -30.52 20.57 -2.07
CA LEU A 237 -31.65 21.43 -1.68
C LEU A 237 -31.33 22.91 -1.87
N GLU A 238 -30.11 23.34 -1.53
CA GLU A 238 -29.69 24.73 -1.77
C GLU A 238 -29.63 25.06 -3.26
N GLU A 239 -29.15 24.15 -4.11
CA GLU A 239 -29.21 24.27 -5.57
C GLU A 239 -30.65 24.48 -6.05
N ILE A 240 -31.58 23.61 -5.64
CA ILE A 240 -33.02 23.71 -5.96
C ILE A 240 -33.59 25.06 -5.50
N LYS A 241 -33.30 25.50 -4.27
CA LYS A 241 -33.75 26.78 -3.73
C LYS A 241 -33.20 27.95 -4.53
N ASN A 242 -31.93 27.90 -4.92
CA ASN A 242 -31.28 28.96 -5.68
C ASN A 242 -31.82 29.06 -7.10
N GLU A 243 -32.01 27.94 -7.79
CA GLU A 243 -32.62 27.95 -9.13
C GLU A 243 -34.04 28.49 -9.08
N MET A 244 -34.83 28.11 -8.06
CA MET A 244 -36.20 28.64 -7.91
C MET A 244 -36.21 30.16 -7.62
N ARG A 245 -35.33 30.64 -6.74
CA ARG A 245 -35.18 32.08 -6.47
C ARG A 245 -34.78 32.83 -7.73
N ARG A 246 -33.76 32.34 -8.44
CA ARG A 246 -33.26 32.97 -9.66
C ARG A 246 -34.36 33.06 -10.71
N HIS A 247 -35.10 31.98 -10.93
CA HIS A 247 -36.17 31.93 -11.93
C HIS A 247 -37.31 32.90 -11.65
N ILE A 248 -37.73 33.05 -10.39
CA ILE A 248 -38.84 33.93 -10.00
C ILE A 248 -38.39 35.40 -9.88
N TYR A 249 -37.37 35.68 -9.06
CA TYR A 249 -37.00 37.05 -8.71
C TYR A 249 -36.26 37.78 -9.83
N SER A 250 -35.60 37.09 -10.75
CA SER A 250 -34.99 37.74 -11.94
C SER A 250 -36.01 38.42 -12.84
N ARG A 251 -37.30 38.09 -12.71
CA ARG A 251 -38.39 38.64 -13.54
C ARG A 251 -39.20 39.69 -12.81
N THR A 252 -39.44 39.49 -11.52
CA THR A 252 -40.30 40.35 -10.70
C THR A 252 -39.53 41.51 -10.09
N GLU A 253 -38.23 41.37 -9.89
CA GLU A 253 -37.41 42.37 -9.21
C GLU A 253 -36.26 42.89 -10.08
N ALA A 254 -35.86 44.13 -9.80
CA ALA A 254 -34.68 44.71 -10.42
C ALA A 254 -33.42 43.97 -9.94
N ARG A 255 -32.49 43.72 -10.87
CA ARG A 255 -31.19 43.10 -10.58
C ARG A 255 -30.50 43.84 -9.43
N PRO A 256 -29.80 43.14 -8.51
CA PRO A 256 -29.07 43.77 -7.41
C PRO A 256 -28.19 44.93 -7.89
N GLN A 257 -28.19 46.05 -7.16
CA GLN A 257 -27.43 47.25 -7.54
C GLN A 257 -25.93 47.05 -7.24
N GLY A 258 -25.07 47.34 -8.21
CA GLY A 258 -23.61 47.24 -8.05
C GLY A 258 -22.85 47.45 -9.35
N PRO A 259 -21.50 47.43 -9.32
CA PRO A 259 -20.69 47.51 -10.53
C PRO A 259 -20.96 46.32 -11.45
N ARG A 260 -21.34 46.57 -12.72
CA ARG A 260 -21.70 45.51 -13.70
C ARG A 260 -20.66 44.40 -13.81
N LEU A 261 -19.39 44.77 -13.94
CA LEU A 261 -18.26 43.83 -14.00
C LEU A 261 -18.23 42.86 -12.82
N ILE A 262 -18.57 43.32 -11.61
CA ILE A 262 -18.60 42.48 -10.42
C ILE A 262 -19.83 41.57 -10.45
N LEU A 263 -21.00 42.11 -10.82
CA LEU A 263 -22.25 41.34 -10.92
C LEU A 263 -22.17 40.23 -11.96
N ASP A 264 -21.54 40.48 -13.11
CA ASP A 264 -21.39 39.48 -14.18
C ASP A 264 -20.41 38.37 -13.77
N VAL A 265 -19.34 38.70 -13.02
CA VAL A 265 -18.41 37.70 -12.45
C VAL A 265 -19.09 36.87 -11.36
N ILE A 266 -19.90 37.49 -10.50
CA ILE A 266 -20.67 36.77 -9.47
C ILE A 266 -21.70 35.85 -10.14
N GLU A 267 -22.39 36.30 -11.18
CA GLU A 267 -23.32 35.44 -11.93
C GLU A 267 -22.63 34.24 -12.55
N LEU A 268 -21.39 34.39 -13.01
CA LEU A 268 -20.62 33.29 -13.61
C LEU A 268 -20.09 32.31 -12.56
N LEU A 269 -19.58 32.82 -11.42
CA LEU A 269 -18.82 32.02 -10.45
C LEU A 269 -19.60 31.60 -9.22
N ALA A 270 -20.62 32.36 -8.82
CA ALA A 270 -21.41 32.16 -7.62
C ALA A 270 -22.84 32.72 -7.78
N PRO A 271 -23.62 32.23 -8.77
CA PRO A 271 -24.94 32.77 -9.08
C PRO A 271 -25.95 32.63 -7.93
N GLU A 272 -25.69 31.75 -6.95
CA GLU A 272 -26.43 31.63 -5.70
C GLU A 272 -26.41 32.89 -4.82
N VAL A 273 -25.38 33.73 -4.96
CA VAL A 273 -25.22 34.94 -4.13
C VAL A 273 -26.19 36.05 -4.53
N LEU A 274 -26.55 36.13 -5.82
CA LEU A 274 -27.33 37.24 -6.37
C LEU A 274 -28.72 37.40 -5.75
N TRP A 275 -29.34 36.29 -5.35
CA TRP A 275 -30.70 36.27 -4.82
C TRP A 275 -30.75 35.69 -3.40
N ALA A 276 -29.61 35.64 -2.71
CA ALA A 276 -29.48 34.98 -1.41
C ALA A 276 -30.33 35.64 -0.31
N ASP A 277 -30.62 36.94 -0.44
CA ASP A 277 -31.49 37.71 0.44
C ASP A 277 -32.99 37.37 0.28
N LYS A 278 -33.36 36.70 -0.81
CA LYS A 278 -34.74 36.38 -1.14
C LYS A 278 -35.21 35.05 -0.56
N SER A 279 -36.49 34.98 -0.23
CA SER A 279 -37.11 33.78 0.34
C SER A 279 -37.34 32.72 -0.72
N SER A 280 -36.71 31.55 -0.58
CA SER A 280 -36.99 30.42 -1.47
C SER A 280 -38.42 29.92 -1.29
N GLY A 281 -38.95 29.91 -0.05
CA GLY A 281 -40.32 29.47 0.20
C GLY A 281 -41.37 30.36 -0.44
N GLU A 282 -41.11 31.66 -0.54
CA GLU A 282 -41.96 32.57 -1.30
C GLU A 282 -41.82 32.35 -2.81
N ALA A 283 -40.59 32.15 -3.31
CA ALA A 283 -40.38 31.78 -4.72
C ALA A 283 -41.17 30.52 -5.12
N PHE A 284 -41.15 29.46 -4.30
CA PHE A 284 -41.93 28.24 -4.55
C PHE A 284 -43.44 28.50 -4.51
N ARG A 285 -43.92 29.32 -3.56
CA ARG A 285 -45.35 29.68 -3.48
C ARG A 285 -45.80 30.46 -4.71
N ASN A 286 -44.98 31.39 -5.19
CA ASN A 286 -45.24 32.18 -6.38
C ASN A 286 -45.15 31.33 -7.64
N PHE A 287 -44.17 30.43 -7.73
CA PHE A 287 -44.00 29.51 -8.86
C PHE A 287 -45.25 28.65 -9.07
N TRP A 288 -45.74 27.99 -8.01
CA TRP A 288 -46.95 27.17 -8.04
C TRP A 288 -48.24 27.97 -7.85
N SER A 289 -48.31 29.21 -8.31
CA SER A 289 -49.55 29.99 -8.32
C SER A 289 -50.22 29.94 -9.68
N GLN A 290 -51.55 29.97 -9.69
CA GLN A 290 -52.32 30.06 -10.92
C GLN A 290 -51.98 31.34 -11.69
N ASP A 291 -51.75 32.46 -10.98
CA ASP A 291 -51.34 33.74 -11.55
C ASP A 291 -50.02 33.64 -12.33
N ASN A 292 -49.00 32.96 -11.77
CA ASN A 292 -47.72 32.75 -12.47
C ASN A 292 -47.90 31.93 -13.74
N PHE A 293 -48.69 30.85 -13.67
CA PHE A 293 -48.94 29.96 -14.81
C PHE A 293 -49.76 30.65 -15.91
N GLN A 294 -50.67 31.54 -15.54
CA GLN A 294 -51.43 32.35 -16.49
C GLN A 294 -50.56 33.44 -17.13
N ALA A 295 -49.71 34.12 -16.35
CA ALA A 295 -48.89 35.22 -16.84
C ALA A 295 -47.72 34.77 -17.73
N ASN A 296 -47.06 33.66 -17.38
CA ASN A 296 -45.82 33.21 -18.03
C ASN A 296 -46.00 31.97 -18.94
N GLY A 297 -47.19 31.38 -18.93
CA GLY A 297 -47.49 30.14 -19.62
C GLY A 297 -47.01 28.93 -18.82
N TRP A 298 -47.96 28.09 -18.42
CA TRP A 298 -47.70 26.87 -17.64
C TRP A 298 -46.70 25.92 -18.32
N GLU A 299 -46.66 25.89 -19.66
CA GLU A 299 -45.72 25.06 -20.44
C GLU A 299 -44.27 25.47 -20.19
N ASN A 300 -43.99 26.78 -20.17
CA ASN A 300 -42.64 27.31 -19.94
C ASN A 300 -42.18 27.06 -18.51
N GLU A 301 -43.09 27.23 -17.54
CA GLU A 301 -42.81 26.99 -16.13
C GLU A 301 -42.52 25.51 -15.86
N LEU A 302 -43.32 24.60 -16.42
CA LEU A 302 -43.05 23.16 -16.32
C LEU A 302 -41.77 22.76 -17.08
N ALA A 303 -41.46 23.39 -18.21
CA ALA A 303 -40.21 23.13 -18.94
C ALA A 303 -38.98 23.51 -18.09
N PHE A 304 -39.01 24.65 -17.40
CA PHE A 304 -37.98 25.01 -16.43
C PHE A 304 -37.88 23.97 -15.30
N PHE A 305 -39.01 23.62 -14.69
CA PHE A 305 -39.02 22.65 -13.59
C PHE A 305 -38.42 21.30 -14.02
N ASN A 306 -38.82 20.80 -15.19
CA ASN A 306 -38.34 19.55 -15.75
C ASN A 306 -36.84 19.58 -16.08
N LYS A 307 -36.31 20.75 -16.44
CA LYS A 307 -34.90 20.94 -16.78
C LYS A 307 -34.01 21.08 -15.55
N GLU A 308 -34.38 21.98 -14.63
CA GLU A 308 -33.49 22.41 -13.54
C GLU A 308 -33.79 21.72 -12.20
N ILE A 309 -35.05 21.37 -11.92
CA ILE A 309 -35.48 20.94 -10.58
C ILE A 309 -35.76 19.43 -10.51
N ARG A 310 -36.33 18.85 -11.58
CA ARG A 310 -36.75 17.44 -11.59
C ARG A 310 -35.60 16.49 -11.31
N PHE A 311 -34.47 16.63 -12.00
CA PHE A 311 -33.35 15.71 -11.84
C PHE A 311 -32.74 15.76 -10.43
N PRO A 312 -32.41 16.94 -9.84
CA PRO A 312 -32.01 17.05 -8.44
C PRO A 312 -32.96 16.32 -7.47
N MET A 313 -34.27 16.48 -7.64
CA MET A 313 -35.28 15.78 -6.81
C MET A 313 -35.29 14.26 -7.03
N GLN A 314 -35.14 13.80 -8.27
CA GLN A 314 -35.07 12.37 -8.62
C GLN A 314 -33.84 11.70 -8.02
N THR A 315 -32.69 12.37 -8.01
CA THR A 315 -31.46 11.78 -7.46
C THR A 315 -31.46 11.63 -5.95
N ASN A 316 -32.43 12.22 -5.24
CA ASN A 316 -32.54 12.08 -3.80
C ASN A 316 -32.91 10.63 -3.43
N TYR A 317 -32.26 10.11 -2.40
CA TYR A 317 -32.42 8.72 -2.00
C TYR A 317 -32.36 8.57 -0.48
N PHE A 318 -32.95 7.50 0.02
CA PHE A 318 -32.76 7.06 1.40
C PHE A 318 -31.83 5.85 1.41
N ARG A 319 -30.86 5.84 2.33
CA ARG A 319 -29.98 4.68 2.54
C ARG A 319 -30.27 4.05 3.89
N HIS A 320 -30.59 2.77 3.85
CA HIS A 320 -30.97 1.99 5.03
C HIS A 320 -29.79 1.77 5.98
N TYR A 321 -30.11 1.68 7.28
CA TYR A 321 -29.17 1.26 8.31
C TYR A 321 -29.34 -0.23 8.61
N GLY A 322 -28.22 -0.92 8.78
CA GLY A 322 -28.17 -2.28 9.30
C GLY A 322 -28.29 -2.32 10.82
N ILE A 323 -28.30 -3.53 11.36
CA ILE A 323 -28.44 -3.80 12.81
C ILE A 323 -27.32 -3.14 13.63
N ALA A 324 -26.12 -2.99 13.03
CA ALA A 324 -24.96 -2.37 13.66
C ALA A 324 -24.95 -0.83 13.59
N ASN A 325 -26.05 -0.19 13.16
CA ASN A 325 -26.15 1.26 12.92
C ASN A 325 -25.18 1.79 11.85
N GLU A 326 -24.66 0.90 11.00
CA GLU A 326 -23.91 1.24 9.80
C GLU A 326 -24.85 1.19 8.60
N TYR A 327 -24.53 1.92 7.53
CA TYR A 327 -25.31 1.80 6.30
C TYR A 327 -25.27 0.38 5.76
N ILE A 328 -26.38 -0.08 5.20
CA ILE A 328 -26.43 -1.38 4.53
C ILE A 328 -25.38 -1.42 3.42
N ASP A 329 -24.52 -2.42 3.49
CA ASP A 329 -23.55 -2.74 2.45
C ASP A 329 -23.48 -4.26 2.31
N ARG A 330 -24.11 -4.75 1.25
CA ARG A 330 -24.21 -6.18 0.93
C ARG A 330 -23.13 -6.62 -0.06
N PHE A 331 -22.13 -5.77 -0.33
CA PHE A 331 -21.05 -6.13 -1.27
C PHE A 331 -20.35 -7.43 -0.88
N TRP A 332 -20.26 -7.71 0.42
CA TRP A 332 -19.63 -8.93 0.92
C TRP A 332 -20.27 -10.22 0.35
N LEU A 333 -21.57 -10.21 -0.01
CA LEU A 333 -22.22 -11.36 -0.66
C LEU A 333 -21.68 -11.62 -2.08
N ILE A 334 -21.29 -10.57 -2.79
CA ILE A 334 -20.66 -10.70 -4.11
C ILE A 334 -19.19 -11.07 -3.92
N ASP A 335 -18.54 -10.43 -2.95
CA ASP A 335 -17.10 -10.55 -2.71
C ASP A 335 -16.69 -11.93 -2.17
N ILE A 336 -17.56 -12.59 -1.38
CA ILE A 336 -17.28 -13.91 -0.81
C ILE A 336 -17.03 -14.97 -1.89
N PHE A 337 -17.68 -14.85 -3.05
CA PHE A 337 -17.43 -15.72 -4.19
C PHE A 337 -15.98 -15.62 -4.68
N PHE A 338 -15.46 -14.40 -4.77
CA PHE A 338 -14.07 -14.15 -5.16
C PHE A 338 -13.09 -14.57 -4.06
N MET A 339 -13.39 -14.24 -2.80
CA MET A 339 -12.57 -14.65 -1.66
C MET A 339 -12.45 -16.18 -1.58
N ALA A 340 -13.53 -16.92 -1.85
CA ALA A 340 -13.48 -18.38 -1.90
C ALA A 340 -12.53 -18.90 -3.01
N ILE A 341 -12.58 -18.31 -4.21
CA ILE A 341 -11.66 -18.65 -5.31
C ILE A 341 -10.20 -18.36 -4.91
N PHE A 342 -9.93 -17.18 -4.35
CA PHE A 342 -8.57 -16.81 -3.92
C PHE A 342 -8.06 -17.66 -2.76
N PHE A 343 -8.95 -18.06 -1.85
CA PHE A 343 -8.61 -18.93 -0.73
C PHE A 343 -8.19 -20.32 -1.23
N VAL A 344 -8.98 -20.91 -2.14
CA VAL A 344 -8.64 -22.20 -2.75
C VAL A 344 -7.34 -22.12 -3.55
N ASP A 345 -7.14 -21.06 -4.34
CA ASP A 345 -5.90 -20.83 -5.09
C ASP A 345 -4.68 -20.69 -4.16
N LEU A 346 -4.81 -19.94 -3.06
CA LEU A 346 -3.75 -19.76 -2.06
C LEU A 346 -3.37 -21.11 -1.43
N LEU A 347 -4.36 -21.91 -1.01
CA LEU A 347 -4.10 -23.24 -0.44
C LEU A 347 -3.45 -24.17 -1.45
N PHE A 348 -3.97 -24.23 -2.67
CA PHE A 348 -3.45 -25.08 -3.74
C PHE A 348 -2.00 -24.73 -4.08
N ARG A 349 -1.67 -23.45 -4.21
CA ARG A 349 -0.31 -22.99 -4.52
C ARG A 349 0.65 -23.19 -3.35
N SER A 350 0.20 -22.93 -2.12
CA SER A 350 1.01 -23.17 -0.92
C SER A 350 1.33 -24.66 -0.76
N TRP A 351 0.35 -25.54 -1.02
CA TRP A 351 0.55 -26.98 -1.04
C TRP A 351 1.53 -27.43 -2.13
N LEU A 352 1.44 -26.88 -3.34
CA LEU A 352 2.41 -27.16 -4.41
C LEU A 352 3.84 -26.75 -4.04
N ILE A 353 4.02 -25.65 -3.30
CA ILE A 353 5.33 -25.18 -2.82
C ILE A 353 5.90 -26.16 -1.80
N VAL A 354 5.12 -26.55 -0.78
CA VAL A 354 5.54 -27.53 0.24
C VAL A 354 5.89 -28.87 -0.40
N ARG A 355 5.10 -29.34 -1.37
CA ARG A 355 5.37 -30.61 -2.07
C ARG A 355 6.68 -30.57 -2.87
N ARG A 356 7.14 -29.40 -3.31
CA ARG A 356 8.40 -29.23 -4.05
C ARG A 356 9.60 -28.92 -3.15
N HIS A 357 9.37 -28.47 -1.92
CA HIS A 357 10.41 -28.05 -0.97
C HIS A 357 10.19 -28.73 0.40
N PRO A 358 10.81 -29.90 0.64
CA PRO A 358 10.54 -30.72 1.84
C PRO A 358 10.96 -30.07 3.17
N ASN A 359 11.83 -29.06 3.14
CA ASN A 359 12.29 -28.35 4.35
C ASN A 359 11.36 -27.17 4.75
N MET A 360 10.25 -26.95 4.03
CA MET A 360 9.40 -25.78 4.21
C MET A 360 8.03 -26.17 4.79
N THR A 361 7.61 -25.49 5.85
CA THR A 361 6.29 -25.68 6.47
C THR A 361 5.20 -24.97 5.66
N LEU A 362 3.94 -25.41 5.82
CA LEU A 362 2.79 -24.79 5.16
C LEU A 362 2.62 -23.32 5.55
N GLU A 363 2.86 -22.98 6.82
CA GLU A 363 2.83 -21.61 7.33
C GLU A 363 3.88 -20.73 6.65
N GLY A 364 5.11 -21.26 6.48
CA GLY A 364 6.16 -20.58 5.72
C GLY A 364 5.77 -20.35 4.25
N ALA A 365 5.09 -21.31 3.62
CA ALA A 365 4.61 -21.18 2.24
C ALA A 365 3.52 -20.13 2.07
N ILE A 366 2.61 -20.00 3.05
CA ILE A 366 1.57 -18.96 3.05
C ILE A 366 2.20 -17.58 3.28
N LEU A 367 3.12 -17.43 4.24
CA LEU A 367 3.79 -16.16 4.53
C LEU A 367 4.70 -15.70 3.39
N TRP A 368 5.30 -16.63 2.65
CA TRP A 368 6.04 -16.29 1.43
C TRP A 368 5.15 -15.61 0.37
N ARG A 369 3.85 -15.92 0.37
CA ARG A 369 2.81 -15.29 -0.46
C ARG A 369 1.95 -14.32 0.35
N TRP A 370 2.53 -13.58 1.30
CA TRP A 370 1.79 -12.65 2.16
C TRP A 370 0.90 -11.67 1.39
N TYR A 371 1.28 -11.27 0.17
CA TYR A 371 0.49 -10.38 -0.67
C TYR A 371 -0.85 -11.00 -1.07
N ASP A 372 -0.93 -12.32 -1.28
CA ASP A 372 -2.19 -13.00 -1.59
C ASP A 372 -3.15 -13.02 -0.40
N LEU A 373 -2.66 -12.87 0.84
CA LEU A 373 -3.53 -12.73 2.01
C LEU A 373 -4.37 -11.45 1.95
N ILE A 374 -3.87 -10.40 1.29
CA ILE A 374 -4.61 -9.15 1.10
C ILE A 374 -5.87 -9.37 0.26
N LEU A 375 -5.88 -10.34 -0.66
CA LEU A 375 -7.07 -10.69 -1.45
C LEU A 375 -8.21 -11.25 -0.59
N LEU A 376 -7.91 -11.77 0.60
CA LEU A 376 -8.89 -12.36 1.52
C LEU A 376 -9.41 -11.38 2.56
N ILE A 377 -8.87 -10.16 2.62
CA ILE A 377 -9.28 -9.15 3.59
C ILE A 377 -10.62 -8.53 3.16
N PRO A 378 -11.65 -8.50 4.04
CA PRO A 378 -12.99 -8.02 3.67
C PRO A 378 -13.21 -6.50 3.87
N PHE A 379 -12.31 -5.77 4.55
CA PHE A 379 -12.48 -4.34 4.90
C PHE A 379 -11.63 -3.40 4.03
N TRP A 380 -10.29 -3.53 4.03
CA TRP A 380 -9.39 -2.69 3.23
C TRP A 380 -9.24 -3.19 1.79
N ARG A 381 -10.38 -3.36 1.11
CA ARG A 381 -10.43 -3.99 -0.23
C ARG A 381 -9.61 -3.25 -1.29
N TRP A 382 -9.38 -1.94 -1.14
CA TRP A 382 -8.54 -1.16 -2.06
C TRP A 382 -7.08 -1.62 -2.06
N LEU A 383 -6.58 -2.23 -0.97
CA LEU A 383 -5.24 -2.80 -0.91
C LEU A 383 -5.04 -3.96 -1.90
N ARG A 384 -6.11 -4.55 -2.43
CA ARG A 384 -6.06 -5.60 -3.46
C ARG A 384 -5.35 -5.17 -4.73
N ILE A 385 -5.15 -3.87 -4.95
CA ILE A 385 -4.30 -3.39 -6.03
C ILE A 385 -2.88 -3.99 -5.97
N ILE A 386 -2.33 -4.18 -4.78
CA ILE A 386 -0.97 -4.73 -4.58
C ILE A 386 -0.88 -6.16 -5.12
N PRO A 387 -1.64 -7.16 -4.63
CA PRO A 387 -1.58 -8.52 -5.16
C PRO A 387 -2.01 -8.62 -6.63
N VAL A 388 -2.96 -7.80 -7.09
CA VAL A 388 -3.40 -7.83 -8.51
C VAL A 388 -2.27 -7.40 -9.42
N VAL A 389 -1.60 -6.29 -9.11
CA VAL A 389 -0.45 -5.79 -9.88
C VAL A 389 0.68 -6.83 -9.91
N ILE A 390 1.00 -7.43 -8.76
CA ILE A 390 2.01 -8.51 -8.67
C ILE A 390 1.59 -9.71 -9.52
N ARG A 391 0.33 -10.16 -9.44
CA ARG A 391 -0.18 -11.32 -10.20
C ARG A 391 -0.22 -11.06 -11.71
N LEU A 392 -0.49 -9.83 -12.15
CA LEU A 392 -0.45 -9.47 -13.58
C LEU A 392 0.98 -9.52 -14.14
N ASP A 393 1.97 -9.08 -13.34
CA ASP A 393 3.40 -9.23 -13.66
C ASP A 393 3.82 -10.71 -13.66
N GLU A 394 3.45 -11.46 -12.62
CA GLU A 394 3.73 -12.90 -12.54
C GLU A 394 3.08 -13.68 -13.69
N ALA A 395 1.88 -13.30 -14.15
CA ALA A 395 1.18 -13.91 -15.27
C ALA A 395 1.74 -13.51 -16.65
N ASN A 396 2.71 -12.59 -16.73
CA ASN A 396 3.21 -11.97 -17.97
C ASN A 396 2.07 -11.34 -18.80
N LEU A 397 1.06 -10.81 -18.11
CA LEU A 397 -0.02 -10.02 -18.72
C LEU A 397 0.33 -8.54 -18.77
N MET A 398 1.18 -8.08 -17.83
CA MET A 398 1.66 -6.71 -17.75
C MET A 398 3.09 -6.71 -17.18
N ASN A 399 4.09 -6.27 -17.94
CA ASN A 399 5.48 -6.22 -17.46
C ASN A 399 5.71 -4.91 -16.69
N ILE A 400 5.91 -5.00 -15.37
CA ILE A 400 6.04 -3.82 -14.51
C ILE A 400 7.40 -3.87 -13.78
N GLU A 401 8.40 -3.18 -14.35
CA GLU A 401 9.79 -3.25 -13.88
C GLU A 401 10.01 -2.82 -12.41
N TRP A 402 9.19 -1.88 -11.89
CA TRP A 402 9.35 -1.36 -10.52
C TRP A 402 8.94 -2.36 -9.43
N VAL A 403 7.97 -3.25 -9.71
CA VAL A 403 7.47 -4.26 -8.76
C VAL A 403 8.50 -5.36 -8.51
N GLN A 404 9.28 -5.71 -9.54
CA GLN A 404 10.28 -6.77 -9.50
C GLN A 404 11.49 -6.47 -8.59
N LYS A 405 11.77 -5.20 -8.32
CA LYS A 405 12.86 -4.76 -7.43
C LYS A 405 12.44 -4.79 -5.96
N GLN A 406 11.18 -4.47 -5.66
CA GLN A 406 10.69 -4.31 -4.29
C GLN A 406 10.13 -5.61 -3.69
N ALA A 407 9.60 -6.52 -4.52
CA ALA A 407 9.19 -7.86 -4.08
C ALA A 407 10.37 -8.73 -3.57
N ARG A 408 11.62 -8.34 -3.84
CA ARG A 408 12.83 -9.00 -3.32
C ARG A 408 13.17 -8.60 -1.87
N LEU A 409 12.49 -7.57 -1.32
CA LEU A 409 12.74 -6.97 0.00
C LEU A 409 11.68 -7.33 1.05
N GLY A 410 10.92 -8.42 0.86
CA GLY A 410 9.76 -8.75 1.70
C GLY A 410 10.02 -9.19 3.15
N PHE A 411 11.24 -9.08 3.70
CA PHE A 411 11.52 -9.63 5.05
C PHE A 411 12.79 -9.07 5.72
N VAL A 412 13.01 -7.75 5.84
CA VAL A 412 14.26 -7.24 6.46
C VAL A 412 14.14 -6.95 7.98
N ALA A 413 12.95 -7.03 8.57
CA ALA A 413 12.77 -6.68 9.98
C ALA A 413 13.33 -7.72 10.99
N ASN A 414 13.42 -9.01 10.61
CA ASN A 414 13.97 -10.06 11.49
C ASN A 414 15.46 -10.34 11.28
N PHE A 415 16.09 -9.74 10.26
CA PHE A 415 17.43 -10.13 9.82
C PHE A 415 18.56 -9.23 10.34
N ALA A 416 18.29 -7.98 10.75
CA ALA A 416 19.35 -7.01 11.07
C ALA A 416 20.23 -7.42 12.25
N LYS A 417 19.67 -8.08 13.28
CA LYS A 417 20.44 -8.49 14.47
C LYS A 417 21.28 -9.75 14.24
N GLU A 418 20.72 -10.74 13.55
CA GLU A 418 21.42 -12.02 13.28
C GLU A 418 22.47 -11.87 12.17
N LEU A 419 22.21 -11.07 11.13
CA LEU A 419 23.21 -10.82 10.09
C LEU A 419 24.41 -10.02 10.61
N THR A 420 24.22 -9.03 11.47
CA THR A 420 25.36 -8.20 11.92
C THR A 420 26.35 -9.00 12.76
N GLU A 421 25.85 -9.90 13.63
CA GLU A 421 26.72 -10.81 14.40
C GLU A 421 27.46 -11.80 13.49
N VAL A 422 26.77 -12.38 12.50
CA VAL A 422 27.37 -13.29 11.51
C VAL A 422 28.42 -12.58 10.67
N VAL A 423 28.13 -11.36 10.19
CA VAL A 423 29.05 -10.57 9.36
C VAL A 423 30.33 -10.23 10.14
N VAL A 424 30.24 -9.89 11.42
CA VAL A 424 31.42 -9.62 12.26
C VAL A 424 32.25 -10.89 12.47
N VAL A 425 31.62 -12.02 12.80
CA VAL A 425 32.31 -13.30 12.98
C VAL A 425 32.95 -13.77 11.67
N GLN A 426 32.25 -13.64 10.55
CA GLN A 426 32.76 -13.92 9.22
C GLN A 426 33.96 -13.04 8.90
N THR A 427 33.87 -11.73 9.13
CA THR A 427 34.98 -10.79 8.90
C THR A 427 36.20 -11.21 9.71
N ILE A 428 36.03 -11.58 10.99
CA ILE A 428 37.14 -12.03 11.87
C ILE A 428 37.73 -13.36 11.39
N ASN A 429 36.89 -14.35 11.07
CA ASN A 429 37.34 -15.67 10.64
C ASN A 429 38.07 -15.60 9.30
N GLN A 430 37.60 -14.74 8.40
CA GLN A 430 38.25 -14.57 7.12
C GLN A 430 39.56 -13.78 7.26
N MET A 431 39.62 -12.74 8.11
CA MET A 431 40.90 -12.08 8.46
C MET A 431 41.90 -13.08 9.03
N LYS A 432 41.43 -13.96 9.94
CA LYS A 432 42.25 -15.04 10.50
C LYS A 432 42.73 -16.01 9.42
N GLY A 433 41.87 -16.37 8.47
CA GLY A 433 42.24 -17.22 7.32
C GLY A 433 43.31 -16.57 6.43
N SER A 434 43.23 -15.26 6.19
CA SER A 434 44.24 -14.52 5.43
C SER A 434 45.60 -14.44 6.16
N VAL A 435 45.59 -14.42 7.50
CA VAL A 435 46.80 -14.51 8.34
C VAL A 435 47.37 -15.94 8.31
N GLU A 436 46.54 -16.95 8.53
CA GLU A 436 46.96 -18.37 8.58
C GLU A 436 47.46 -18.89 7.23
N SER A 437 46.90 -18.38 6.13
CA SER A 437 47.33 -18.73 4.76
C SER A 437 48.60 -17.99 4.31
N GLY A 438 49.11 -17.04 5.11
CA GLY A 438 50.27 -16.22 4.77
C GLY A 438 50.04 -15.24 3.61
N GLN A 439 48.81 -15.10 3.11
CA GLN A 439 48.45 -14.18 2.04
C GLN A 439 48.61 -12.72 2.47
N LEU A 440 48.18 -12.40 3.70
CA LEU A 440 48.35 -11.08 4.29
C LEU A 440 49.84 -10.70 4.36
N SER A 441 50.70 -11.64 4.77
CA SER A 441 52.14 -11.41 4.87
C SER A 441 52.78 -11.13 3.50
N LYS A 442 52.34 -11.82 2.45
CA LYS A 442 52.86 -11.59 1.08
C LYS A 442 52.44 -10.22 0.54
N SER A 443 51.17 -9.88 0.69
CA SER A 443 50.62 -8.59 0.22
C SER A 443 51.24 -7.38 0.92
N LEU A 444 51.61 -7.51 2.21
CA LEU A 444 52.18 -6.40 2.99
C LEU A 444 53.69 -6.21 2.79
N LEU A 445 54.42 -7.28 2.43
CA LEU A 445 55.88 -7.25 2.32
C LEU A 445 56.40 -6.98 0.90
N ASP A 446 55.59 -7.24 -0.14
CA ASP A 446 55.98 -7.02 -1.54
C ASP A 446 54.92 -6.20 -2.31
N PRO A 447 54.84 -4.88 -2.09
CA PRO A 447 53.85 -4.00 -2.74
C PRO A 447 54.08 -3.80 -4.25
N ALA A 448 55.10 -4.43 -4.84
CA ALA A 448 55.39 -4.37 -6.28
C ALA A 448 54.48 -5.30 -7.12
N GLU A 449 53.67 -6.17 -6.50
CA GLU A 449 52.59 -6.88 -7.17
C GLU A 449 51.44 -5.92 -7.50
N LYS A 450 50.99 -5.92 -8.76
CA LYS A 450 50.12 -4.91 -9.40
C LYS A 450 48.69 -4.77 -8.84
N GLU A 451 48.36 -5.43 -7.75
CA GLU A 451 47.00 -5.45 -7.17
C GLU A 451 46.91 -4.79 -5.79
N TYR A 452 48.01 -4.31 -5.22
CA TYR A 452 47.95 -3.55 -3.96
C TYR A 452 47.48 -2.10 -4.20
N ILE A 453 46.39 -1.73 -3.56
CA ILE A 453 45.86 -0.36 -3.53
C ILE A 453 46.46 0.35 -2.33
N ASP A 454 47.48 1.17 -2.60
CA ASP A 454 48.01 2.19 -1.70
C ASP A 454 47.07 3.40 -1.68
N ILE A 455 46.71 3.88 -0.49
CA ILE A 455 45.74 4.95 -0.28
C ILE A 455 46.44 6.31 -0.10
N ASN A 456 47.69 6.35 0.37
CA ASN A 456 48.34 7.57 0.84
C ASN A 456 49.78 7.81 0.33
N ASP A 457 50.26 7.00 -0.61
CA ASP A 457 51.60 7.03 -1.23
C ASP A 457 52.77 6.85 -0.24
N ILE A 458 52.51 6.32 0.97
CA ILE A 458 53.50 6.04 1.99
C ILE A 458 53.51 4.54 2.26
N ASN A 459 54.65 3.88 2.06
CA ASN A 459 54.81 2.50 2.50
C ASN A 459 54.89 2.45 4.05
N GLU A 460 53.77 2.17 4.73
CA GLU A 460 53.73 2.20 6.20
C GLU A 460 54.63 1.14 6.82
N VAL A 461 54.78 -0.02 6.19
CA VAL A 461 55.68 -1.09 6.67
C VAL A 461 57.13 -0.62 6.68
N GLN A 462 57.56 0.07 5.61
CA GLN A 462 58.89 0.65 5.52
C GLN A 462 59.06 1.84 6.47
N ALA A 463 58.05 2.70 6.61
CA ALA A 463 58.08 3.84 7.53
C ALA A 463 58.18 3.39 8.99
N ILE A 464 57.36 2.42 9.40
CA ILE A 464 57.40 1.78 10.72
C ILE A 464 58.77 1.16 10.97
N SER A 465 59.31 0.41 10.00
CA SER A 465 60.61 -0.26 10.13
C SER A 465 61.76 0.74 10.26
N THR A 466 61.76 1.79 9.44
CA THR A 466 62.77 2.86 9.46
C THR A 466 62.73 3.59 10.80
N ARG A 467 61.53 3.89 11.29
CA ARG A 467 61.34 4.60 12.56
C ARG A 467 61.76 3.75 13.76
N LEU A 468 61.40 2.47 13.75
CA LEU A 468 61.79 1.52 14.80
C LEU A 468 63.32 1.31 14.83
N LEU A 469 63.96 1.29 13.65
CA LEU A 469 65.41 1.21 13.53
C LEU A 469 66.10 2.49 14.03
N GLU A 470 65.57 3.67 13.70
CA GLU A 470 66.06 4.95 14.21
C GLU A 470 65.98 5.01 15.73
N ILE A 471 64.82 4.66 16.31
CA ILE A 471 64.62 4.61 17.77
C ILE A 471 65.62 3.64 18.41
N THR A 472 65.76 2.44 17.84
CA THR A 472 66.65 1.42 18.39
C THR A 472 68.11 1.87 18.34
N VAL A 473 68.59 2.33 17.19
CA VAL A 473 70.00 2.66 16.96
C VAL A 473 70.40 4.00 17.61
N CYS A 474 69.57 5.03 17.45
CA CYS A 474 69.94 6.39 17.84
C CYS A 474 69.48 6.76 19.25
N ARG A 475 68.48 6.08 19.82
CA ARG A 475 67.89 6.46 21.12
C ARG A 475 68.10 5.39 22.18
N VAL A 476 67.79 4.13 21.86
CA VAL A 476 67.84 3.03 22.83
C VAL A 476 69.27 2.52 23.02
N LEU A 477 69.99 2.24 21.93
CA LEU A 477 71.34 1.66 21.99
C LEU A 477 72.35 2.52 22.78
N PRO A 478 72.36 3.86 22.69
CA PRO A 478 73.22 4.70 23.54
C PRO A 478 72.89 4.62 25.03
N GLU A 479 71.61 4.47 25.40
CA GLU A 479 71.18 4.41 26.81
C GLU A 479 71.60 3.07 27.46
N VAL A 480 71.61 1.98 26.69
CA VAL A 480 72.05 0.65 27.16
C VAL A 480 73.52 0.31 26.87
N GLN A 481 74.25 1.22 26.22
CA GLN A 481 75.69 1.10 25.97
C GLN A 481 76.50 0.63 27.20
N PRO A 482 76.32 1.20 28.41
CA PRO A 482 77.09 0.76 29.58
C PRO A 482 76.81 -0.69 29.97
N ASP A 483 75.57 -1.16 29.82
CA ASP A 483 75.19 -2.54 30.11
C ASP A 483 75.81 -3.51 29.08
N LEU A 484 75.80 -3.11 27.81
CA LEU A 484 76.45 -3.84 26.74
C LEU A 484 77.97 -3.91 26.98
N GLN A 485 78.59 -2.81 27.41
CA GLN A 485 80.00 -2.74 27.75
C GLN A 485 80.32 -3.63 28.96
N ALA A 486 79.49 -3.65 29.99
CA ALA A 486 79.67 -4.49 31.17
C ALA A 486 79.59 -5.98 30.80
N LEU A 487 78.61 -6.37 29.98
CA LEU A 487 78.46 -7.74 29.49
C LEU A 487 79.63 -8.15 28.60
N LEU A 488 80.04 -7.31 27.65
CA LEU A 488 81.19 -7.58 26.77
C LEU A 488 82.51 -7.66 27.57
N SER A 489 82.71 -6.78 28.55
CA SER A 489 83.91 -6.77 29.39
C SER A 489 84.01 -8.03 30.25
N HIS A 490 82.88 -8.47 30.83
CA HIS A 490 82.81 -9.70 31.63
C HIS A 490 83.06 -10.95 30.78
N GLN A 491 82.48 -11.01 29.58
CA GLN A 491 82.74 -12.10 28.64
C GLN A 491 84.19 -12.11 28.15
N MET A 492 84.80 -10.95 27.91
CA MET A 492 86.23 -10.83 27.62
C MET A 492 87.08 -11.35 28.78
N GLU A 493 86.77 -10.97 30.02
CA GLU A 493 87.51 -11.40 31.20
C GLU A 493 87.42 -12.91 31.43
N ASN A 494 86.22 -13.49 31.30
CA ASN A 494 86.02 -14.94 31.39
C ASN A 494 86.70 -15.70 30.24
N THR A 495 86.70 -15.15 29.03
CA THR A 495 87.39 -15.75 27.87
C THR A 495 88.91 -15.66 28.01
N MET A 496 89.44 -14.56 28.57
CA MET A 496 90.86 -14.44 28.87
C MET A 496 91.29 -15.43 29.96
N LYS A 497 90.50 -15.61 31.02
CA LYS A 497 90.80 -16.56 32.10
C LYS A 497 90.75 -18.03 31.64
N SER A 498 89.89 -18.36 30.68
CA SER A 498 89.73 -19.73 30.17
C SER A 498 90.70 -20.10 29.03
N SER A 499 91.46 -19.13 28.50
CA SER A 499 92.45 -19.35 27.46
C SER A 499 93.77 -19.88 28.03
N GLU A 500 94.29 -20.99 27.48
CA GLU A 500 95.63 -21.54 27.77
C GLU A 500 96.76 -20.50 27.61
N LEU A 501 96.48 -19.42 26.87
CA LEU A 501 97.41 -18.35 26.57
C LEU A 501 97.63 -17.40 27.77
N TYR A 502 96.62 -17.19 28.62
CA TYR A 502 96.75 -16.39 29.86
C TYR A 502 97.68 -17.08 30.87
N GLN A 503 97.65 -18.42 30.90
CA GLN A 503 98.59 -19.22 31.69
C GLN A 503 100.02 -19.19 31.13
N ARG A 504 100.19 -19.11 29.79
CA ARG A 504 101.51 -18.97 29.13
C ARG A 504 102.12 -17.57 29.23
N ILE A 505 101.30 -16.53 29.25
CA ILE A 505 101.73 -15.12 29.35
C ILE A 505 102.39 -14.81 30.69
N GLN A 506 102.01 -15.49 31.77
CA GLN A 506 102.67 -15.35 33.08
C GLN A 506 104.13 -15.85 33.11
N GLN A 507 104.65 -16.50 32.06
CA GLN A 507 105.92 -17.23 32.12
C GLN A 507 107.02 -16.77 31.13
N LEU A 508 106.87 -15.67 30.37
CA LEU A 508 107.89 -15.28 29.36
C LEU A 508 108.21 -13.76 29.30
N PRO A 509 109.50 -13.37 29.19
CA PRO A 509 109.90 -12.00 28.86
C PRO A 509 110.04 -11.80 27.34
N GLY A 510 109.41 -10.74 26.80
CA GLY A 510 109.55 -10.28 25.41
C GLY A 510 108.24 -10.23 24.61
N PHE A 511 107.48 -9.13 24.74
CA PHE A 511 106.19 -8.90 24.07
C PHE A 511 106.34 -7.96 22.87
N GLY A 512 106.42 -8.52 21.66
CA GLY A 512 106.49 -7.74 20.40
C GLY A 512 105.27 -7.86 19.48
N ASN A 513 104.67 -9.05 19.35
CA ASN A 513 103.73 -9.34 18.24
C ASN A 513 102.33 -9.80 18.68
N LEU A 514 101.99 -9.70 19.96
CA LEU A 514 100.73 -10.20 20.54
C LEU A 514 99.50 -9.30 20.26
N SER A 515 99.69 -8.00 20.06
CA SER A 515 98.58 -7.05 19.89
C SER A 515 97.85 -7.19 18.55
N HIS A 516 98.58 -7.47 17.46
CA HIS A 516 97.99 -7.48 16.12
C HIS A 516 97.10 -8.70 15.85
N GLN A 517 97.47 -9.89 16.35
CA GLN A 517 96.67 -11.10 16.19
C GLN A 517 95.42 -11.09 17.09
N MET A 518 95.50 -10.52 18.30
CA MET A 518 94.34 -10.32 19.15
C MET A 518 93.37 -9.32 18.54
N ALA A 519 93.88 -8.21 17.97
CA ALA A 519 93.07 -7.23 17.27
C ALA A 519 92.36 -7.86 16.05
N GLU A 520 93.04 -8.66 15.23
CA GLU A 520 92.39 -9.33 14.11
C GLU A 520 91.35 -10.37 14.52
N GLN A 521 91.59 -11.17 15.57
CA GLN A 521 90.58 -12.14 16.04
C GLN A 521 89.37 -11.47 16.69
N LEU A 522 89.58 -10.36 17.40
CA LEU A 522 88.51 -9.55 17.97
C LEU A 522 87.71 -8.85 16.87
N VAL A 523 88.38 -8.20 15.92
CA VAL A 523 87.73 -7.57 14.76
C VAL A 523 86.97 -8.64 13.97
N LYS A 524 87.53 -9.83 13.75
CA LYS A 524 86.84 -10.92 13.05
C LYS A 524 85.59 -11.41 13.78
N ARG A 525 85.61 -11.53 15.11
CA ARG A 525 84.45 -11.96 15.91
C ARG A 525 83.39 -10.88 16.07
N VAL A 526 83.80 -9.63 16.29
CA VAL A 526 82.88 -8.48 16.33
C VAL A 526 82.30 -8.23 14.96
N SER A 527 83.11 -8.35 13.89
CA SER A 527 82.60 -8.31 12.52
C SER A 527 81.60 -9.44 12.27
N MET A 528 81.89 -10.70 12.65
CA MET A 528 80.90 -11.79 12.55
C MET A 528 79.59 -11.46 13.29
N LEU A 529 79.66 -10.91 14.50
CA LEU A 529 78.48 -10.48 15.26
C LEU A 529 77.67 -9.38 14.56
N VAL A 530 78.33 -8.51 13.78
CA VAL A 530 77.67 -7.43 13.03
C VAL A 530 77.23 -7.89 11.63
N THR A 531 77.90 -8.85 11.01
CA THR A 531 77.62 -9.31 9.63
C THR A 531 76.77 -10.58 9.53
N GLU A 532 76.79 -11.48 10.52
CA GLU A 532 76.10 -12.77 10.47
C GLU A 532 74.71 -12.77 11.15
N GLY A 533 74.26 -11.61 11.65
CA GLY A 533 72.88 -11.40 12.07
C GLY A 533 72.56 -11.77 13.54
N PRO A 534 71.42 -11.27 14.06
CA PRO A 534 71.05 -11.38 15.48
C PRO A 534 70.77 -12.81 15.96
N GLU A 535 70.40 -13.74 15.08
CA GLU A 535 70.11 -15.14 15.44
C GLU A 535 71.34 -15.87 15.97
N ASN A 536 72.48 -15.77 15.27
CA ASN A 536 73.74 -16.41 15.70
C ASN A 536 74.28 -15.81 17.00
N ALA A 537 74.05 -14.50 17.21
CA ALA A 537 74.41 -13.83 18.45
C ALA A 537 73.56 -14.31 19.64
N TYR A 538 72.26 -14.50 19.41
CA TYR A 538 71.33 -14.99 20.42
C TYR A 538 71.60 -16.45 20.80
N GLU A 539 71.79 -17.34 19.82
CA GLU A 539 72.12 -18.75 20.10
C GLU A 539 73.44 -18.89 20.86
N ALA A 540 74.44 -18.05 20.54
CA ALA A 540 75.71 -18.03 21.27
C ALA A 540 75.56 -17.63 22.75
N ILE A 541 74.57 -16.80 23.08
CA ILE A 541 74.25 -16.40 24.46
C ILE A 541 73.47 -17.51 25.17
N VAL A 542 72.46 -18.09 24.51
CA VAL A 542 71.58 -19.13 25.09
C VAL A 542 72.33 -20.45 25.35
N HIS A 543 73.31 -20.79 24.52
CA HIS A 543 74.10 -22.02 24.66
C HIS A 543 75.40 -21.87 25.47
N ALA A 544 75.64 -20.70 26.08
CA ALA A 544 76.79 -20.49 26.94
C ALA A 544 76.68 -21.27 28.28
N PRO A 545 77.80 -21.69 28.89
CA PRO A 545 77.78 -22.30 30.22
C PRO A 545 77.09 -21.38 31.24
N PRO A 546 76.35 -21.91 32.24
CA PRO A 546 75.62 -21.10 33.21
C PRO A 546 76.59 -20.25 34.04
N ASP A 547 76.62 -18.95 33.75
CA ASP A 547 77.37 -17.93 34.47
C ASP A 547 76.38 -17.05 35.26
N PRO A 548 76.27 -17.22 36.59
CA PRO A 548 75.29 -16.47 37.39
C PRO A 548 75.53 -14.95 37.39
N VAL A 549 76.75 -14.48 37.08
CA VAL A 549 77.04 -13.06 36.90
C VAL A 549 76.63 -12.60 35.49
N GLY A 550 76.93 -13.40 34.48
CA GLY A 550 76.51 -13.16 33.09
C GLY A 550 74.99 -13.13 32.91
N GLU A 551 74.26 -14.03 33.59
CA GLU A 551 72.80 -14.10 33.57
C GLU A 551 72.18 -12.82 34.18
N LYS A 552 72.75 -12.34 35.30
CA LYS A 552 72.34 -11.08 35.93
C LYS A 552 72.59 -9.85 35.03
N LEU A 553 73.75 -9.78 34.38
CA LEU A 553 74.07 -8.70 33.43
C LEU A 553 73.18 -8.74 32.19
N THR A 554 72.84 -9.93 31.71
CA THR A 554 71.91 -10.12 30.57
C THR A 554 70.49 -9.68 30.95
N GLN A 555 70.03 -10.06 32.14
CA GLN A 555 68.73 -9.63 32.65
C GLN A 555 68.67 -8.10 32.82
N GLN A 556 69.72 -7.49 33.36
CA GLN A 556 69.82 -6.04 33.49
C GLN A 556 69.79 -5.33 32.13
N LEU A 557 70.52 -5.86 31.14
CA LEU A 557 70.49 -5.34 29.77
C LEU A 557 69.09 -5.40 29.17
N VAL A 558 68.38 -6.53 29.31
CA VAL A 558 67.01 -6.69 28.79
C VAL A 558 66.02 -5.76 29.49
N GLU A 559 66.10 -5.65 30.82
CA GLU A 559 65.25 -4.76 31.61
C GLU A 559 65.49 -3.29 31.25
N HIS A 560 66.74 -2.85 31.20
CA HIS A 560 67.09 -1.48 30.83
C HIS A 560 66.75 -1.18 29.37
N PHE A 561 67.02 -2.10 28.44
CA PHE A 561 66.61 -1.98 27.04
C PHE A 561 65.10 -1.84 26.88
N GLY A 562 64.33 -2.71 27.55
CA GLY A 562 62.87 -2.64 27.53
C GLY A 562 62.35 -1.33 28.14
N SER A 563 62.99 -0.84 29.21
CA SER A 563 62.64 0.43 29.84
C SER A 563 62.95 1.65 28.95
N ALA A 564 64.12 1.65 28.29
CA ALA A 564 64.58 2.71 27.39
C ALA A 564 63.71 2.76 26.13
N LEU A 565 63.42 1.60 25.54
CA LEU A 565 62.51 1.47 24.41
C LEU A 565 61.10 1.95 24.76
N ARG A 566 60.55 1.52 25.90
CA ARG A 566 59.22 1.96 26.35
C ARG A 566 59.17 3.47 26.58
N LYS A 567 60.20 4.04 27.21
CA LYS A 567 60.32 5.47 27.48
C LYS A 567 60.38 6.30 26.19
N GLU A 568 61.08 5.81 25.17
CA GLU A 568 61.17 6.49 23.86
C GLU A 568 59.87 6.35 23.06
N LEU A 569 59.22 5.18 23.11
CA LEU A 569 57.93 4.93 22.46
C LEU A 569 56.77 5.70 23.11
N GLN A 570 56.86 6.04 24.39
CA GLN A 570 55.83 6.81 25.11
C GLN A 570 55.92 8.34 24.91
N ARG A 571 56.88 8.83 24.13
CA ARG A 571 56.93 10.26 23.78
C ARG A 571 55.76 10.60 22.86
N GLU A 572 55.08 11.71 23.13
CA GLU A 572 53.87 12.16 22.39
C GLU A 572 54.07 12.17 20.87
N ASP A 573 55.23 12.65 20.41
CA ASP A 573 55.54 12.72 18.97
C ASP A 573 55.71 11.32 18.33
N THR A 574 56.24 10.36 19.08
CA THR A 574 56.52 9.00 18.60
C THR A 574 55.25 8.15 18.57
N ILE A 575 54.43 8.21 19.62
CA ILE A 575 53.22 7.38 19.71
C ILE A 575 52.16 7.82 18.71
N GLY A 576 51.99 9.13 18.50
CA GLY A 576 51.05 9.66 17.50
C GLY A 576 51.44 9.28 16.07
N GLU A 577 52.75 9.25 15.77
CA GLU A 577 53.28 8.81 14.48
C GLU A 577 53.01 7.32 14.23
N PHE A 578 53.26 6.45 15.24
CA PHE A 578 52.92 5.03 15.12
C PHE A 578 51.41 4.77 15.03
N GLU A 579 50.59 5.50 15.79
CA GLU A 579 49.12 5.39 15.71
C GLU A 579 48.62 5.76 14.32
N TYR A 580 49.17 6.81 13.71
CA TYR A 580 48.86 7.20 12.33
C TYR A 580 49.29 6.14 11.31
N LEU A 581 50.52 5.64 11.40
CA LEU A 581 51.04 4.61 10.48
C LEU A 581 50.28 3.29 10.63
N ILE A 582 49.92 2.87 11.84
CA ILE A 582 49.12 1.66 12.08
C ILE A 582 47.68 1.85 11.60
N SER A 583 47.07 3.01 11.86
CA SER A 583 45.72 3.29 11.38
C SER A 583 45.64 3.30 9.86
N SER A 584 46.66 3.85 9.19
CA SER A 584 46.72 3.89 7.73
C SER A 584 46.90 2.49 7.15
N LEU A 585 47.85 1.72 7.68
CA LEU A 585 48.05 0.31 7.32
C LEU A 585 46.76 -0.53 7.45
N LEU A 586 45.97 -0.32 8.51
CA LEU A 586 44.69 -1.03 8.71
C LEU A 586 43.63 -0.64 7.67
N GLU A 587 43.63 0.62 7.22
CA GLU A 587 42.72 1.10 6.19
C GLU A 587 43.05 0.48 4.82
N GLU A 588 44.35 0.37 4.50
CA GLU A 588 44.84 -0.28 3.26
C GLU A 588 44.52 -1.77 3.25
N ILE A 589 44.69 -2.46 4.38
CA ILE A 589 44.27 -3.87 4.54
C ILE A 589 42.76 -3.99 4.29
N LYS A 590 41.95 -3.07 4.83
CA LYS A 590 40.49 -3.09 4.68
C LYS A 590 40.05 -2.93 3.22
N VAL A 591 40.65 -1.99 2.48
CA VAL A 591 40.27 -1.70 1.08
C VAL A 591 40.66 -2.83 0.15
N ASN A 592 41.89 -3.35 0.28
CA ASN A 592 42.37 -4.46 -0.55
C ASN A 592 41.60 -5.76 -0.32
N TYR A 593 41.03 -5.92 0.88
CA TYR A 593 40.28 -7.11 1.27
C TYR A 593 38.84 -7.16 0.70
N VAL A 594 38.14 -6.03 0.56
CA VAL A 594 36.73 -5.98 0.11
C VAL A 594 36.53 -6.45 -1.33
N GLN A 595 37.53 -6.30 -2.22
CA GLN A 595 37.40 -6.71 -3.63
C GLN A 595 37.37 -8.23 -3.88
N GLN A 596 37.84 -9.06 -2.95
CA GLN A 596 38.02 -10.52 -3.18
C GLN A 596 36.84 -11.40 -2.71
N THR A 597 35.70 -10.80 -2.36
CA THR A 597 34.66 -11.49 -1.56
C THR A 597 33.52 -12.04 -2.42
N GLU A 598 33.58 -13.29 -2.88
CA GLU A 598 32.42 -13.91 -3.58
C GLU A 598 32.00 -15.34 -3.17
N GLN A 599 32.64 -16.01 -2.20
CA GLN A 599 32.24 -17.41 -1.89
C GLN A 599 32.32 -17.76 -0.40
N SER A 600 31.19 -17.76 0.29
CA SER A 600 30.99 -18.50 1.55
C SER A 600 29.52 -18.87 1.71
N ASP A 601 29.24 -20.12 2.10
CA ASP A 601 27.89 -20.68 2.23
C ASP A 601 27.26 -20.26 3.59
N PRO A 602 26.05 -19.69 3.62
CA PRO A 602 25.49 -19.12 4.86
C PRO A 602 25.21 -20.12 5.99
N GLU A 603 25.02 -21.41 5.68
CA GLU A 603 24.60 -22.43 6.68
C GLU A 603 25.71 -22.75 7.70
N ASP A 604 26.97 -22.88 7.28
CA ASP A 604 28.10 -23.17 8.18
C ASP A 604 28.34 -22.03 9.20
N LEU A 605 28.01 -20.79 8.81
CA LEU A 605 28.19 -19.60 9.64
C LEU A 605 27.16 -19.51 10.78
N PHE A 606 25.94 -20.03 10.57
CA PHE A 606 24.93 -20.05 11.63
C PHE A 606 25.31 -21.02 12.76
N ASP A 607 25.83 -22.20 12.42
CA ASP A 607 26.23 -23.20 13.40
C ASP A 607 27.41 -22.74 14.29
N GLU A 608 28.35 -21.98 13.71
CA GLU A 608 29.50 -21.44 14.45
C GLU A 608 29.09 -20.33 15.44
N THR A 609 28.20 -19.42 15.03
CA THR A 609 27.68 -18.38 15.93
C THR A 609 26.89 -18.96 17.10
N GLU A 610 26.12 -20.03 16.88
CA GLU A 610 25.42 -20.74 17.95
C GLU A 610 26.39 -21.43 18.92
N ALA A 611 27.46 -22.03 18.40
CA ALA A 611 28.52 -22.64 19.22
C ALA A 611 29.26 -21.61 20.09
N LEU A 612 29.55 -20.43 19.56
CA LEU A 612 30.15 -19.31 20.31
C LEU A 612 29.22 -18.80 21.42
N ARG A 613 27.92 -18.61 21.13
CA ARG A 613 26.92 -18.25 22.16
C ARG A 613 26.86 -19.28 23.28
N LYS A 614 26.89 -20.58 22.96
CA LYS A 614 26.93 -21.65 23.97
C LYS A 614 28.20 -21.61 24.83
N ARG A 615 29.37 -21.31 24.26
CA ARG A 615 30.64 -21.16 25.01
C ARG A 615 30.63 -19.94 25.94
N VAL A 616 30.16 -18.79 25.46
CA VAL A 616 30.06 -17.56 26.28
C VAL A 616 29.06 -17.76 27.42
N THR A 617 27.90 -18.34 27.14
CA THR A 617 26.87 -18.62 28.17
C THR A 617 27.36 -19.63 29.21
N LYS A 618 28.22 -20.58 28.83
CA LYS A 618 28.86 -21.54 29.74
C LYS A 618 29.91 -20.89 30.65
N ASN A 619 30.66 -19.92 30.14
CA ASN A 619 31.69 -19.22 30.92
C ASN A 619 31.14 -18.19 31.92
N ILE A 620 29.93 -17.64 31.69
CA ILE A 620 29.28 -16.69 32.62
C ILE A 620 28.74 -17.40 33.89
N LYS A 621 28.64 -18.74 33.92
CA LYS A 621 28.08 -19.50 35.06
C LYS A 621 29.06 -19.92 36.18
N LEU A 622 30.33 -19.51 36.16
CA LEU A 622 31.29 -19.74 37.27
C LEU A 622 32.23 -18.52 37.38
N PRO A 623 32.27 -17.77 38.50
CA PRO A 623 32.90 -18.28 39.74
C PRO A 623 32.25 -17.81 41.07
N GLY A 624 32.54 -18.52 42.17
CA GLY A 624 32.40 -17.94 43.51
C GLY A 624 31.83 -18.85 44.60
N LYS A 625 32.45 -19.99 44.89
CA LYS A 625 32.43 -20.53 46.27
C LYS A 625 33.67 -21.37 46.57
N LYS A 626 34.71 -20.70 47.08
CA LYS A 626 35.73 -21.31 47.94
C LYS A 626 36.39 -20.25 48.82
N ASN A 627 36.09 -20.32 50.12
CA ASN A 627 37.00 -20.38 51.28
C ASN A 627 36.12 -20.22 52.54
N ARG A 628 35.91 -21.25 53.40
CA ARG A 628 36.79 -21.89 54.39
C ARG A 628 37.48 -20.92 55.35
N GLY A 629 37.38 -21.25 56.64
CA GLY A 629 38.37 -20.92 57.68
C GLY A 629 37.99 -19.72 58.49
#